data_AF-A0A1E5A9I0-F1
#
_entry.id   AF-A0A1E5A9I0-F1
#
_cell.length_a   1.000
_cell.length_b   1.000
_cell.length_c   1.000
_cell.angle_alpha   90.00
_cell.angle_beta   90.00
_cell.angle_gamma   90.00
#
_symmetry.space_group_name_H-M   'P 1'
#
loop_
_entity.id
_entity.type
_entity.pdbx_description
1 polymer ?
#
loop_
_entity_poly.entity_id
_entity_poly.type
_entity_poly.pdbx_seq_one_letter_code
_entity_poly.pdbx_strand_id
1 'polypeptide(L)'
;MAQGSGRKPLVAEKRYSAGSKAKPGAKKAARKKPASKARKPGLLARLFSRKKSRARPVRKKRGVIGWLLAPFAFVFRLIWGFTWRVGMVACGLVGLAVAFQYARLPDVSAYLDGRARGSVTILDREGEVFAWRGDQFGGVVTAETVSPHLKNAIVATEDKRFYRHLGISPRGVASAIRINLREGRGPLSGHGGSTITQQAAKLLCLGRTYDPSEWKSESAYEADCRKGSLWRKGTEAIFALAMEAKYTKNEILSIYMNRAYMGGGAYGAEAAAQRYFGKSANQLNPAEGAMLAGLLTAPSTLAPTNNLKRSQGRAATILRLMQEQGYLTTAQMQKYQDQPAVLSEAAAARAGGYFADWVMDSIPDFLGDQTTEDVVIRSTMDQRLQTAAEDALKYVFDNKVRPGSKAQAAIVVMSADGAVRAMVGGRKTRVSGVFNRATQAKRQTGSAFKPFVYATAIELGYSPYDRVLDAKYCLSIPGSGQWCPKNYTHKFYGEVTLARALRDSLNVPAVKVSEAVGRDKVSLVAKDFGIDSDLAAGPALALGASESTLLEMTGAYAGILNGGSSVTPYGVTELKLVEDSEALMGASGGMGERVIRPEAAQQLVWMMEKVIAGGTGQRAQIPGWQAAGKSGTTSAAKDAWFIGFTADYVAGVWMGYDDNTPLSGVTGGGLPAEIWRETMVRVHDGLAPKPLPMLEPAPIAPPPQPARREPRRQGPKLGQELGRAVDNILRDILGN
;
A
#
# COMPACT_ATOMS: atom_id res chain seq x y z
N MET A 1 -4.07 -22.53 -51.02
CA MET A 1 -5.23 -22.08 -51.83
C MET A 1 -5.49 -20.62 -51.45
N ALA A 2 -5.62 -19.59 -52.28
CA ALA A 2 -5.53 -19.33 -53.73
C ALA A 2 -4.98 -17.87 -53.84
N GLN A 3 -3.88 -17.62 -54.56
CA GLN A 3 -3.78 -17.03 -55.91
C GLN A 3 -4.57 -15.74 -56.22
N GLY A 4 -3.85 -14.75 -56.79
CA GLY A 4 -4.37 -13.61 -57.57
C GLY A 4 -3.52 -12.32 -57.41
N SER A 5 -2.42 -12.13 -58.15
CA SER A 5 -2.27 -11.26 -59.36
C SER A 5 -2.63 -9.77 -59.13
N GLY A 6 -1.88 -8.73 -59.48
CA GLY A 6 -0.72 -8.53 -60.36
C GLY A 6 -0.82 -7.13 -61.00
N ARG A 7 0.34 -6.47 -61.17
CA ARG A 7 0.70 -5.33 -62.07
C ARG A 7 0.45 -3.85 -61.68
N LYS A 8 1.48 -3.07 -62.07
CA LYS A 8 1.78 -1.63 -61.88
C LYS A 8 1.30 -0.77 -63.10
N PRO A 9 1.79 0.48 -63.32
CA PRO A 9 1.03 1.73 -63.20
C PRO A 9 0.77 2.42 -64.57
N LEU A 10 -0.04 3.49 -64.58
CA LEU A 10 -0.28 4.29 -65.78
C LEU A 10 0.21 5.73 -65.61
N VAL A 11 0.89 6.19 -66.67
CA VAL A 11 1.36 7.56 -66.96
C VAL A 11 0.48 8.11 -68.09
N ALA A 12 0.09 9.39 -68.04
CA ALA A 12 -0.22 10.28 -69.19
C ALA A 12 -0.57 11.68 -68.62
N GLU A 13 0.16 12.76 -68.89
CA GLU A 13 0.24 13.63 -70.09
C GLU A 13 -0.79 14.78 -70.21
N LYS A 14 -0.20 15.96 -70.48
CA LYS A 14 -0.71 17.30 -70.83
C LYS A 14 -1.95 17.38 -71.76
N ARG A 15 -2.74 18.46 -71.61
CA ARG A 15 -3.05 19.47 -72.68
C ARG A 15 -3.95 20.66 -72.24
N TYR A 16 -3.43 21.87 -72.49
CA TYR A 16 -3.98 23.12 -73.05
C TYR A 16 -5.40 23.69 -72.80
N SER A 17 -5.41 25.03 -72.64
CA SER A 17 -6.15 26.09 -73.40
C SER A 17 -6.87 27.10 -72.47
N ALA A 18 -6.47 28.38 -72.42
CA ALA A 18 -6.71 29.52 -73.32
C ALA A 18 -8.08 30.20 -73.08
N GLY A 19 -8.07 31.51 -72.78
CA GLY A 19 -9.30 32.31 -72.62
C GLY A 19 -9.05 33.76 -72.23
N SER A 20 -8.81 34.60 -73.23
CA SER A 20 -8.63 36.06 -73.21
C SER A 20 -9.96 36.84 -73.21
N LYS A 21 -9.99 38.06 -72.64
CA LYS A 21 -10.68 39.30 -73.11
C LYS A 21 -10.48 40.43 -72.06
N ALA A 22 -9.67 41.48 -72.29
CA ALA A 22 -9.89 42.74 -73.03
C ALA A 22 -10.91 43.71 -72.36
N LYS A 23 -10.51 44.76 -71.62
CA LYS A 23 -10.25 46.20 -72.00
C LYS A 23 -11.53 47.10 -72.03
N PRO A 24 -11.49 48.46 -72.07
CA PRO A 24 -10.49 49.47 -71.60
C PRO A 24 -11.09 50.81 -71.04
N GLY A 25 -10.23 51.76 -70.61
CA GLY A 25 -10.47 53.22 -70.57
C GLY A 25 -9.54 53.96 -69.58
N ALA A 26 -8.36 54.50 -69.94
CA ALA A 26 -8.05 55.78 -70.62
C ALA A 26 -8.59 57.02 -69.85
N LYS A 27 -7.81 58.04 -69.42
CA LYS A 27 -6.77 58.84 -70.11
C LYS A 27 -5.89 59.67 -69.13
N LYS A 28 -4.61 59.84 -69.53
CA LYS A 28 -3.71 61.04 -69.58
C LYS A 28 -3.48 61.93 -68.34
N ALA A 29 -2.36 62.65 -68.13
CA ALA A 29 -0.96 62.66 -68.60
C ALA A 29 -0.26 63.89 -67.97
N ALA A 30 1.01 63.77 -67.52
CA ALA A 30 2.06 64.82 -67.59
C ALA A 30 3.36 64.28 -66.94
N ARG A 31 4.29 63.69 -67.71
CA ARG A 31 5.56 64.25 -68.21
C ARG A 31 6.51 64.84 -67.14
N LYS A 32 7.60 64.11 -66.86
CA LYS A 32 9.00 64.47 -67.24
C LYS A 32 9.91 63.22 -67.19
N LYS A 33 10.76 63.11 -68.21
CA LYS A 33 11.80 62.08 -68.51
C LYS A 33 13.16 62.80 -68.45
N PRO A 34 14.32 62.15 -68.70
CA PRO A 34 14.71 60.74 -68.48
C PRO A 34 16.15 60.59 -67.93
N ALA A 35 16.54 59.38 -67.53
CA ALA A 35 17.88 58.78 -67.77
C ALA A 35 17.84 57.33 -67.25
N SER A 36 17.54 56.36 -68.11
CA SER A 36 18.52 55.48 -68.79
C SER A 36 19.18 54.43 -67.88
N LYS A 37 18.79 53.16 -68.12
CA LYS A 37 19.64 51.97 -68.33
C LYS A 37 20.58 51.57 -67.17
N ALA A 38 20.85 50.32 -66.86
CA ALA A 38 20.48 49.03 -67.42
C ALA A 38 20.85 47.95 -66.40
N ARG A 39 20.18 46.81 -66.58
CA ARG A 39 20.56 45.44 -66.21
C ARG A 39 22.01 45.25 -65.73
N LYS A 40 22.12 44.68 -64.53
CA LYS A 40 23.31 43.96 -64.04
C LYS A 40 23.58 42.73 -64.93
N PRO A 41 24.78 42.56 -65.48
CA PRO A 41 25.26 41.26 -65.92
C PRO A 41 26.05 40.55 -64.80
N GLY A 42 25.73 39.28 -64.60
CA GLY A 42 26.68 38.15 -64.61
C GLY A 42 27.86 38.14 -63.64
N LEU A 43 27.85 37.11 -62.77
CA LEU A 43 28.88 36.70 -61.81
C LEU A 43 30.27 36.38 -62.40
N LEU A 44 30.50 36.54 -63.71
CA LEU A 44 31.72 36.12 -64.43
C LEU A 44 32.58 37.27 -64.97
N ALA A 45 32.24 38.54 -64.72
CA ALA A 45 33.03 39.70 -65.18
C ALA A 45 33.96 40.30 -64.10
N ARG A 46 34.14 39.63 -62.95
CA ARG A 46 35.05 40.10 -61.87
C ARG A 46 36.44 39.46 -61.88
N LEU A 47 36.72 38.58 -62.83
CA LEU A 47 38.00 37.84 -62.88
C LEU A 47 39.15 38.59 -63.56
N PHE A 48 38.93 39.68 -64.29
CA PHE A 48 40.02 40.44 -64.89
C PHE A 48 39.74 41.94 -64.91
N SER A 49 40.12 42.65 -63.85
CA SER A 49 40.23 44.10 -63.84
C SER A 49 41.41 44.55 -62.97
N ARG A 50 42.34 45.22 -63.66
CA ARG A 50 43.68 45.69 -63.25
C ARG A 50 43.74 46.37 -61.87
N LYS A 51 44.81 46.02 -61.14
CA LYS A 51 45.41 46.72 -59.98
C LYS A 51 45.24 48.24 -60.05
N LYS A 52 44.45 48.80 -59.12
CA LYS A 52 44.66 50.17 -58.62
C LYS A 52 45.55 50.09 -57.38
N SER A 53 46.65 50.83 -57.40
CA SER A 53 47.59 51.00 -56.30
C SER A 53 46.86 51.46 -55.04
N ARG A 54 46.80 50.60 -54.02
CA ARG A 54 46.46 51.03 -52.66
C ARG A 54 47.63 51.84 -52.11
N ALA A 55 47.36 53.10 -51.77
CA ALA A 55 48.25 53.93 -50.97
C ALA A 55 48.65 53.17 -49.69
N ARG A 56 49.95 53.21 -49.36
CA ARG A 56 50.47 52.69 -48.10
C ARG A 56 49.79 53.43 -46.94
N PRO A 57 49.23 52.73 -45.93
CA PRO A 57 48.78 53.41 -44.73
C PRO A 57 50.00 53.99 -44.00
N VAL A 58 49.93 55.29 -43.69
CA VAL A 58 50.90 55.97 -42.82
C VAL A 58 50.93 55.22 -41.48
N ARG A 59 52.08 54.63 -41.14
CA ARG A 59 52.35 54.07 -39.81
C ARG A 59 52.28 55.23 -38.80
N LYS A 60 51.16 55.39 -38.10
CA LYS A 60 51.12 56.18 -36.86
C LYS A 60 52.14 55.56 -35.91
N LYS A 61 53.19 56.31 -35.56
CA LYS A 61 54.15 55.94 -34.52
C LYS A 61 53.36 55.70 -33.23
N ARG A 62 53.40 54.47 -32.71
CA ARG A 62 52.82 54.14 -31.41
C ARG A 62 53.66 54.85 -30.35
N GLY A 63 53.04 55.73 -29.56
CA GLY A 63 53.68 56.34 -28.39
C GLY A 63 54.07 55.29 -27.34
N VAL A 64 54.93 55.67 -26.39
CA VAL A 64 55.57 54.79 -25.38
C VAL A 64 54.56 53.89 -24.63
N ILE A 65 53.37 54.41 -24.32
CA ILE A 65 52.27 53.67 -23.67
C ILE A 65 51.69 52.56 -24.57
N GLY A 66 51.67 52.77 -25.89
CA GLY A 66 51.21 51.78 -26.87
C GLY A 66 52.21 50.65 -27.15
N TRP A 67 53.46 50.79 -26.71
CA TRP A 67 54.47 49.72 -26.75
C TRP A 67 54.41 48.84 -25.48
N LEU A 68 54.11 49.45 -24.33
CA LEU A 68 53.87 48.75 -23.06
C LEU A 68 52.57 47.91 -23.05
N LEU A 69 51.51 48.36 -23.73
CA LEU A 69 50.24 47.64 -23.85
C LEU A 69 50.17 46.66 -25.05
N ALA A 70 51.14 46.71 -25.98
CA ALA A 70 51.20 45.83 -27.15
C ALA A 70 51.26 44.32 -26.83
N PRO A 71 52.07 43.83 -25.86
CA PRO A 71 52.05 42.42 -25.49
C PRO A 71 50.71 42.01 -24.87
N PHE A 72 50.09 42.86 -24.04
CA PHE A 72 48.76 42.60 -23.45
C PHE A 72 47.65 42.53 -24.50
N ALA A 73 47.64 43.43 -25.49
CA ALA A 73 46.67 43.40 -26.59
C ALA A 73 46.88 42.22 -27.55
N PHE A 74 48.13 41.75 -27.71
CA PHE A 74 48.46 40.55 -28.48
C PHE A 74 48.03 39.28 -27.75
N VAL A 75 48.32 39.16 -26.47
CA VAL A 75 47.86 38.07 -25.60
C VAL A 75 46.34 38.04 -25.54
N PHE A 76 45.66 39.18 -25.39
CA PHE A 76 44.19 39.25 -25.42
C PHE A 76 43.62 38.80 -26.77
N ARG A 77 44.23 39.19 -27.91
CA ARG A 77 43.78 38.72 -29.23
C ARG A 77 44.05 37.24 -29.47
N LEU A 78 45.14 36.70 -28.93
CA LEU A 78 45.42 35.27 -28.98
C LEU A 78 44.42 34.49 -28.11
N ILE A 79 44.17 34.94 -26.88
CA ILE A 79 43.17 34.34 -25.99
C ILE A 79 41.79 34.43 -26.65
N TRP A 80 41.39 35.58 -27.18
CA TRP A 80 40.11 35.77 -27.87
C TRP A 80 39.98 34.92 -29.14
N GLY A 81 41.03 34.86 -29.95
CA GLY A 81 41.06 34.04 -31.16
C GLY A 81 41.03 32.54 -30.85
N PHE A 82 41.68 32.12 -29.78
CA PHE A 82 41.66 30.75 -29.28
C PHE A 82 40.29 30.40 -28.69
N THR A 83 39.73 31.23 -27.80
CA THR A 83 38.40 30.99 -27.20
C THR A 83 37.30 30.98 -28.24
N TRP A 84 37.34 31.86 -29.25
CA TRP A 84 36.36 31.85 -30.34
C TRP A 84 36.46 30.59 -31.21
N ARG A 85 37.69 30.15 -31.56
CA ARG A 85 37.89 28.92 -32.35
C ARG A 85 37.48 27.67 -31.57
N VAL A 86 37.91 27.56 -30.31
CA VAL A 86 37.49 26.48 -29.41
C VAL A 86 35.98 26.49 -29.21
N GLY A 87 35.38 27.68 -29.05
CA GLY A 87 33.92 27.85 -28.96
C GLY A 87 33.19 27.39 -30.22
N MET A 88 33.67 27.74 -31.41
CA MET A 88 33.08 27.28 -32.68
C MET A 88 33.20 25.75 -32.83
N VAL A 89 34.34 25.17 -32.50
CA VAL A 89 34.53 23.71 -32.52
C VAL A 89 33.58 23.03 -31.53
N ALA A 90 33.49 23.55 -30.30
CA ALA A 90 32.57 23.02 -29.28
C ALA A 90 31.10 23.12 -29.73
N CYS A 91 30.67 24.28 -30.28
CA CYS A 91 29.33 24.44 -30.85
C CYS A 91 29.09 23.48 -32.02
N GLY A 92 30.09 23.26 -32.87
CA GLY A 92 30.01 22.29 -33.96
C GLY A 92 29.84 20.85 -33.46
N LEU A 93 30.60 20.45 -32.44
CA LEU A 93 30.48 19.14 -31.79
C LEU A 93 29.12 18.95 -31.11
N VAL A 94 28.62 19.96 -30.40
CA VAL A 94 27.28 19.93 -29.81
C VAL A 94 26.21 19.83 -30.90
N GLY A 95 26.33 20.61 -31.98
CA GLY A 95 25.42 20.55 -33.13
C GLY A 95 25.40 19.17 -33.79
N LEU A 96 26.56 18.54 -33.97
CA LEU A 96 26.68 17.16 -34.47
C LEU A 96 26.04 16.16 -33.52
N ALA A 97 26.27 16.28 -32.20
CA ALA A 97 25.66 15.41 -31.20
C ALA A 97 24.13 15.55 -31.19
N VAL A 98 23.60 16.77 -31.31
CA VAL A 98 22.16 17.04 -31.43
C VAL A 98 21.61 16.42 -32.72
N ALA A 99 22.25 16.61 -33.87
CA ALA A 99 21.81 16.05 -35.15
C ALA A 99 21.81 14.51 -35.14
N PHE A 100 22.83 13.91 -34.53
CA PHE A 100 22.94 12.47 -34.35
C PHE A 100 21.82 11.93 -33.47
N GLN A 101 21.51 12.60 -32.36
CA GLN A 101 20.41 12.20 -31.49
C GLN A 101 19.05 12.40 -32.18
N TYR A 102 18.87 13.51 -32.90
CA TYR A 102 17.67 13.79 -33.69
C TYR A 102 17.33 12.66 -34.66
N ALA A 103 18.35 12.12 -35.35
CA ALA A 103 18.18 11.04 -36.31
C ALA A 103 17.73 9.71 -35.67
N ARG A 104 17.91 9.55 -34.35
CA ARG A 104 17.56 8.34 -33.59
C ARG A 104 16.25 8.45 -32.79
N LEU A 105 15.70 9.65 -32.66
CA LEU A 105 14.41 9.81 -32.01
C LEU A 105 13.34 9.12 -32.88
N PRO A 106 12.41 8.33 -32.32
CA PRO A 106 11.26 7.75 -33.03
C PRO A 106 10.19 8.82 -33.32
N ASP A 107 8.99 8.40 -33.74
CA ASP A 107 7.81 9.26 -33.75
C ASP A 107 7.27 9.50 -32.34
N VAL A 108 6.55 10.60 -32.14
CA VAL A 108 6.05 11.04 -30.82
C VAL A 108 5.16 9.98 -30.16
N SER A 109 4.37 9.22 -30.93
CA SER A 109 3.43 8.21 -30.43
C SER A 109 4.12 7.10 -29.64
N ALA A 110 5.34 6.71 -30.02
CA ALA A 110 6.16 5.75 -29.27
C ALA A 110 6.56 6.26 -27.88
N TYR A 111 6.39 7.57 -27.64
CA TYR A 111 6.71 8.21 -26.37
C TYR A 111 5.50 8.68 -25.56
N LEU A 112 4.28 8.34 -25.98
CA LEU A 112 3.07 8.74 -25.27
C LEU A 112 2.59 7.68 -24.25
N ASP A 113 2.90 6.40 -24.44
CA ASP A 113 2.68 5.39 -23.39
C ASP A 113 3.82 5.44 -22.36
N GLY A 114 3.48 5.89 -21.15
CA GLY A 114 4.39 6.17 -20.06
C GLY A 114 4.68 5.01 -19.12
N ARG A 115 3.98 3.88 -19.27
CA ARG A 115 4.04 2.79 -18.31
C ARG A 115 5.34 2.00 -18.42
N ALA A 116 5.96 1.73 -17.28
CA ALA A 116 7.04 0.75 -17.14
C ALA A 116 6.52 -0.57 -16.55
N ARG A 117 5.29 -0.57 -16.03
CA ARG A 117 4.62 -1.71 -15.40
C ARG A 117 3.15 -1.78 -15.81
N GLY A 118 2.53 -2.93 -15.63
CA GLY A 118 1.10 -3.08 -15.76
C GLY A 118 0.36 -2.59 -14.52
N SER A 119 -0.95 -2.48 -14.63
CA SER A 119 -1.85 -2.15 -13.53
C SER A 119 -2.42 -3.41 -12.89
N VAL A 120 -2.48 -3.43 -11.56
CA VAL A 120 -3.12 -4.49 -10.79
C VAL A 120 -4.43 -3.94 -10.25
N THR A 121 -5.54 -4.46 -10.76
CA THR A 121 -6.89 -4.13 -10.30
C THR A 121 -7.37 -5.18 -9.31
N ILE A 122 -7.75 -4.76 -8.10
CA ILE A 122 -8.19 -5.65 -7.04
C ILE A 122 -9.70 -5.48 -6.85
N LEU A 123 -10.40 -6.59 -7.04
CA LEU A 123 -11.85 -6.72 -6.90
C LEU A 123 -12.20 -7.34 -5.55
N ASP A 124 -13.29 -6.88 -4.96
CA ASP A 124 -13.88 -7.51 -3.78
C ASP A 124 -14.58 -8.82 -4.16
N ARG A 125 -15.22 -9.44 -3.18
CA ARG A 125 -15.95 -10.70 -3.35
C ARG A 125 -17.12 -10.56 -4.34
N GLU A 126 -17.75 -9.40 -4.39
CA GLU A 126 -18.88 -9.08 -5.26
C GLU A 126 -18.43 -8.73 -6.69
N GLY A 127 -17.13 -8.51 -6.91
CA GLY A 127 -16.54 -8.17 -8.20
C GLY A 127 -16.35 -6.67 -8.42
N GLU A 128 -16.57 -5.85 -7.39
CA GLU A 128 -16.40 -4.40 -7.44
C GLU A 128 -14.96 -4.00 -7.14
N VAL A 129 -14.49 -2.98 -7.84
CA VAL A 129 -13.13 -2.47 -7.68
C VAL A 129 -13.01 -1.66 -6.39
N PHE A 130 -12.19 -2.15 -5.46
CA PHE A 130 -11.88 -1.43 -4.20
C PHE A 130 -10.41 -1.02 -4.06
N ALA A 131 -9.51 -1.48 -4.94
CA ALA A 131 -8.13 -1.05 -4.91
C ALA A 131 -7.42 -1.20 -6.27
N TRP A 132 -6.39 -0.37 -6.46
CA TRP A 132 -5.45 -0.48 -7.58
C TRP A 132 -4.01 -0.38 -7.12
N ARG A 133 -3.12 -1.12 -7.79
CA ARG A 133 -1.66 -1.12 -7.62
C ARG A 133 -0.98 -1.13 -9.00
N GLY A 134 0.33 -0.91 -9.06
CA GLY A 134 1.05 -0.79 -10.34
C GLY A 134 0.74 0.51 -11.10
N ASP A 135 1.20 0.58 -12.36
CA ASP A 135 1.11 1.77 -13.18
C ASP A 135 -0.22 1.80 -13.93
N GLN A 136 -1.12 2.71 -13.53
CA GLN A 136 -2.41 2.85 -14.22
C GLN A 136 -2.24 3.54 -15.58
N PHE A 137 -2.86 2.98 -16.64
CA PHE A 137 -3.06 3.69 -17.91
C PHE A 137 -4.47 4.24 -18.00
N GLY A 138 -4.60 5.56 -17.92
CA GLY A 138 -5.87 6.22 -18.17
C GLY A 138 -6.17 6.46 -19.66
N GLY A 139 -5.21 6.15 -20.54
CA GLY A 139 -5.17 6.60 -21.93
C GLY A 139 -4.20 7.76 -22.14
N VAL A 140 -3.88 8.05 -23.42
CA VAL A 140 -2.98 9.14 -23.80
C VAL A 140 -3.71 10.48 -23.78
N VAL A 141 -3.15 11.47 -23.09
CA VAL A 141 -3.61 12.87 -23.16
C VAL A 141 -2.60 13.76 -23.89
N THR A 142 -3.10 14.66 -24.72
CA THR A 142 -2.26 15.63 -25.42
C THR A 142 -2.38 17.02 -24.78
N ALA A 143 -1.43 17.91 -25.07
CA ALA A 143 -1.46 19.30 -24.62
C ALA A 143 -2.65 20.12 -25.17
N GLU A 144 -3.40 19.57 -26.12
CA GLU A 144 -4.64 20.13 -26.67
C GLU A 144 -5.89 19.52 -26.03
N THR A 145 -5.85 18.24 -25.67
CA THR A 145 -7.02 17.50 -25.14
C THR A 145 -7.10 17.55 -23.62
N VAL A 146 -5.97 17.74 -22.93
CA VAL A 146 -5.93 17.90 -21.47
C VAL A 146 -6.59 19.21 -21.03
N SER A 147 -7.07 19.27 -19.78
CA SER A 147 -7.63 20.49 -19.22
C SER A 147 -6.63 21.65 -19.34
N PRO A 148 -7.04 22.82 -19.86
CA PRO A 148 -6.20 24.01 -19.89
C PRO A 148 -5.67 24.38 -18.51
N HIS A 149 -6.41 24.05 -17.45
CA HIS A 149 -6.01 24.31 -16.07
C HIS A 149 -4.82 23.46 -15.65
N LEU A 150 -4.81 22.16 -15.96
CA LEU A 150 -3.66 21.30 -15.68
C LEU A 150 -2.44 21.71 -16.51
N LYS A 151 -2.64 21.92 -17.82
CA LYS A 151 -1.59 22.39 -18.73
C LYS A 151 -0.90 23.65 -18.20
N ASN A 152 -1.72 24.67 -17.87
CA ASN A 152 -1.22 25.94 -17.39
C ASN A 152 -0.60 25.84 -16.00
N ALA A 153 -1.11 24.96 -15.14
CA ALA A 153 -0.52 24.70 -13.82
C ALA A 153 0.90 24.11 -13.94
N ILE A 154 1.08 23.11 -14.80
CA ILE A 154 2.39 22.48 -15.06
C ILE A 154 3.38 23.51 -15.62
N VAL A 155 2.97 24.27 -16.64
CA VAL A 155 3.82 25.32 -17.22
C VAL A 155 4.13 26.40 -16.18
N ALA A 156 3.16 26.81 -15.36
CA ALA A 156 3.36 27.85 -14.36
C ALA A 156 4.34 27.45 -13.25
N THR A 157 4.34 26.17 -12.84
CA THR A 157 5.15 25.68 -11.72
C THR A 157 6.52 25.14 -12.16
N GLU A 158 6.58 24.37 -13.24
CA GLU A 158 7.83 23.71 -13.68
C GLU A 158 8.67 24.62 -14.59
N ASP A 159 8.03 25.33 -15.54
CA ASP A 159 8.76 26.12 -16.53
C ASP A 159 7.93 27.26 -17.15
N LYS A 160 7.86 28.40 -16.45
CA LYS A 160 7.11 29.60 -16.85
C LYS A 160 7.39 30.08 -18.28
N ARG A 161 8.54 29.74 -18.87
CA ARG A 161 8.95 30.22 -20.20
C ARG A 161 9.07 29.08 -21.21
N PHE A 162 8.47 27.93 -20.92
CA PHE A 162 8.53 26.72 -21.73
C PHE A 162 8.40 26.97 -23.23
N TYR A 163 7.38 27.74 -23.64
CA TYR A 163 7.11 28.05 -25.05
C TYR A 163 8.09 29.03 -25.72
N ARG A 164 9.03 29.64 -24.98
CA ARG A 164 9.91 30.71 -25.48
C ARG A 164 11.38 30.31 -25.61
N HIS A 165 11.82 29.19 -25.03
CA HIS A 165 13.20 28.72 -25.15
C HIS A 165 13.28 27.44 -25.97
N LEU A 166 14.50 27.04 -26.37
CA LEU A 166 14.75 25.83 -27.14
C LEU A 166 15.41 24.80 -26.23
N GLY A 167 14.62 24.07 -25.44
CA GLY A 167 15.11 22.97 -24.58
C GLY A 167 15.86 23.37 -23.32
N ILE A 168 16.65 24.43 -23.34
CA ILE A 168 17.42 24.93 -22.19
C ILE A 168 17.06 26.39 -21.98
N SER A 169 16.94 26.81 -20.72
CA SER A 169 16.62 28.19 -20.35
C SER A 169 17.84 28.88 -19.70
N PRO A 170 18.66 29.64 -20.45
CA PRO A 170 19.82 30.35 -19.88
C PRO A 170 19.44 31.27 -18.73
N ARG A 171 18.27 31.93 -18.84
CA ARG A 171 17.71 32.76 -17.76
C ARG A 171 17.23 31.93 -16.56
N GLY A 172 16.72 30.72 -16.79
CA GLY A 172 16.34 29.79 -15.73
C GLY A 172 17.57 29.33 -14.95
N VAL A 173 18.61 28.89 -15.66
CA VAL A 173 19.90 28.47 -15.08
C VAL A 173 20.54 29.61 -14.28
N ALA A 174 20.64 30.82 -14.84
CA ALA A 174 21.19 31.98 -14.13
C ALA A 174 20.38 32.34 -12.87
N SER A 175 19.04 32.23 -12.94
CA SER A 175 18.19 32.46 -11.77
C SER A 175 18.41 31.41 -10.68
N ALA A 176 18.53 30.13 -11.05
CA ALA A 176 18.79 29.03 -10.13
C ALA A 176 20.16 29.18 -9.45
N ILE A 177 21.21 29.53 -10.19
CA ILE A 177 22.54 29.82 -9.64
C ILE A 177 22.47 30.93 -8.60
N ARG A 178 21.78 32.04 -8.92
CA ARG A 178 21.62 33.16 -7.99
C ARG A 178 20.87 32.76 -6.72
N ILE A 179 19.83 31.93 -6.82
CA ILE A 179 19.05 31.44 -5.68
C ILE A 179 19.93 30.54 -4.80
N ASN A 180 20.62 29.56 -5.39
CA ASN A 180 21.49 28.65 -4.65
C ASN A 180 22.59 29.40 -3.88
N LEU A 181 23.23 30.37 -4.53
CA LEU A 181 24.26 31.21 -3.88
C LEU A 181 23.69 32.04 -2.73
N ARG A 182 22.47 32.57 -2.86
CA ARG A 182 21.79 33.31 -1.77
C ARG A 182 21.40 32.42 -0.60
N GLU A 183 21.13 31.14 -0.84
CA GLU A 183 20.79 30.13 0.17
C GLU A 183 22.02 29.45 0.80
N GLY A 184 23.24 29.94 0.52
CA GLY A 184 24.48 29.35 1.03
C GLY A 184 24.86 28.01 0.40
N ARG A 185 24.22 27.64 -0.71
CA ARG A 185 24.52 26.43 -1.49
C ARG A 185 25.53 26.76 -2.60
N GLY A 186 26.24 25.76 -3.09
CA GLY A 186 27.08 25.89 -4.29
C GLY A 186 26.26 26.27 -5.53
N PRO A 187 26.87 26.93 -6.53
CA PRO A 187 26.15 27.47 -7.70
C PRO A 187 25.42 26.39 -8.52
N LEU A 188 25.92 25.15 -8.48
CA LEU A 188 25.35 23.99 -9.19
C LEU A 188 24.66 22.98 -8.27
N SER A 189 24.55 23.28 -6.96
CA SER A 189 23.88 22.42 -5.99
C SER A 189 22.53 23.01 -5.62
N GLY A 190 21.45 22.33 -6.00
CA GLY A 190 20.07 22.75 -5.74
C GLY A 190 19.10 22.29 -6.83
N HIS A 191 17.81 22.52 -6.60
CA HIS A 191 16.71 22.20 -7.51
C HIS A 191 16.13 23.49 -8.10
N GLY A 192 15.72 23.49 -9.38
CA GLY A 192 14.97 24.62 -9.97
C GLY A 192 15.55 25.29 -11.22
N GLY A 193 16.54 24.68 -11.89
CA GLY A 193 17.09 25.20 -13.16
C GLY A 193 16.70 24.42 -14.43
N SER A 194 16.10 23.25 -14.29
CA SER A 194 15.78 22.35 -15.42
C SER A 194 14.45 22.73 -16.08
N THR A 195 14.39 22.67 -17.41
CA THR A 195 13.19 22.92 -18.21
C THR A 195 12.29 21.68 -18.28
N ILE A 196 11.03 21.84 -18.70
CA ILE A 196 10.14 20.69 -18.97
C ILE A 196 10.75 19.74 -20.00
N THR A 197 11.41 20.26 -21.05
CA THR A 197 12.08 19.43 -22.07
C THR A 197 13.23 18.60 -21.48
N GLN A 198 14.02 19.17 -20.58
CA GLN A 198 15.09 18.42 -19.88
C GLN A 198 14.49 17.35 -18.95
N GLN A 199 13.40 17.67 -18.27
CA GLN A 199 12.71 16.68 -17.44
C GLN A 199 12.11 15.55 -18.28
N ALA A 200 11.51 15.86 -19.44
CA ALA A 200 11.04 14.86 -20.39
C ALA A 200 12.20 13.97 -20.89
N ALA A 201 13.33 14.56 -21.29
CA ALA A 201 14.53 13.82 -21.69
C ALA A 201 15.01 12.85 -20.59
N LYS A 202 14.97 13.28 -19.33
CA LYS A 202 15.31 12.44 -18.17
C LYS A 202 14.31 11.28 -18.00
N LEU A 203 13.00 11.54 -18.14
CA LEU A 203 11.97 10.49 -18.04
C LEU A 203 12.13 9.44 -19.14
N LEU A 204 12.53 9.84 -20.35
CA LEU A 204 12.82 8.98 -21.50
C LEU A 204 14.15 8.23 -21.41
N CYS A 205 14.89 8.32 -20.29
CA CYS A 205 16.22 7.73 -20.14
C CYS A 205 17.24 8.11 -21.24
N LEU A 206 17.04 9.23 -21.94
CA LEU A 206 17.78 9.63 -23.15
C LEU A 206 17.63 8.64 -24.33
N GLY A 207 16.46 8.03 -24.46
CA GLY A 207 16.12 7.14 -25.57
C GLY A 207 16.81 5.77 -25.53
N ARG A 208 17.46 5.42 -24.42
CA ARG A 208 17.88 4.04 -24.17
C ARG A 208 16.64 3.19 -23.96
N THR A 209 16.67 1.93 -24.32
CA THR A 209 15.61 0.95 -24.02
C THR A 209 16.10 -0.01 -22.95
N TYR A 210 15.19 -0.64 -22.23
CA TYR A 210 15.53 -1.70 -21.29
C TYR A 210 16.17 -2.88 -22.04
N ASP A 211 17.25 -3.42 -21.49
CA ASP A 211 17.93 -4.63 -21.95
C ASP A 211 18.06 -5.61 -20.76
N PRO A 212 17.38 -6.78 -20.79
CA PRO A 212 17.45 -7.76 -19.72
C PRO A 212 18.85 -8.32 -19.45
N SER A 213 19.77 -8.23 -20.42
CA SER A 213 21.16 -8.68 -20.26
C SER A 213 22.03 -7.70 -19.48
N GLU A 214 21.68 -6.40 -19.50
CA GLU A 214 22.41 -5.34 -18.79
C GLU A 214 21.79 -5.06 -17.40
N TRP A 215 20.46 -5.20 -17.25
CA TRP A 215 19.77 -4.93 -15.99
C TRP A 215 18.82 -6.06 -15.57
N LYS A 216 18.90 -6.40 -14.29
CA LYS A 216 18.06 -7.43 -13.65
C LYS A 216 16.56 -7.12 -13.70
N SER A 217 16.19 -5.85 -13.83
CA SER A 217 14.80 -5.40 -13.95
C SER A 217 14.72 -4.02 -14.59
N GLU A 218 13.56 -3.68 -15.14
CA GLU A 218 13.31 -2.36 -15.72
C GLU A 218 13.41 -1.25 -14.65
N SER A 219 13.04 -1.51 -13.40
CA SER A 219 13.21 -0.55 -12.30
C SER A 219 14.67 -0.25 -11.98
N ALA A 220 15.54 -1.28 -12.05
CA ALA A 220 16.99 -1.08 -11.87
C ALA A 220 17.56 -0.25 -13.02
N TYR A 221 17.08 -0.49 -14.25
CA TYR A 221 17.38 0.32 -15.41
C TYR A 221 16.92 1.78 -15.24
N GLU A 222 15.69 2.04 -14.82
CA GLU A 222 15.20 3.40 -14.62
C GLU A 222 15.96 4.16 -13.53
N ALA A 223 16.28 3.49 -12.42
CA ALA A 223 17.03 4.07 -11.32
C ALA A 223 18.45 4.48 -11.77
N ASP A 224 19.10 3.63 -12.57
CA ASP A 224 20.40 3.94 -13.17
C ASP A 224 20.28 5.06 -14.22
N CYS A 225 19.34 4.95 -15.14
CA CYS A 225 19.16 5.90 -16.24
C CYS A 225 18.79 7.31 -15.73
N ARG A 226 18.07 7.43 -14.61
CA ARG A 226 17.62 8.72 -14.06
C ARG A 226 18.59 9.29 -13.01
N LYS A 227 19.72 8.61 -12.76
CA LYS A 227 20.73 9.04 -11.79
C LYS A 227 21.35 10.38 -12.21
N GLY A 228 21.34 11.33 -11.29
CA GLY A 228 21.87 12.67 -11.54
C GLY A 228 23.40 12.73 -11.49
N SER A 229 24.03 13.27 -12.54
CA SER A 229 25.43 13.70 -12.55
C SER A 229 25.61 14.94 -13.45
N LEU A 230 26.70 15.69 -13.29
CA LEU A 230 26.98 16.85 -14.15
C LEU A 230 27.11 16.44 -15.63
N TRP A 231 27.75 15.29 -15.88
CA TRP A 231 27.86 14.70 -17.22
C TRP A 231 26.48 14.29 -17.77
N ARG A 232 25.64 13.65 -16.94
CA ARG A 232 24.28 13.28 -17.32
C ARG A 232 23.45 14.51 -17.67
N LYS A 233 23.53 15.59 -16.88
CA LYS A 233 22.86 16.86 -17.17
C LYS A 233 23.30 17.48 -18.51
N GLY A 234 24.57 17.34 -18.88
CA GLY A 234 25.06 17.75 -20.21
C GLY A 234 24.47 16.91 -21.34
N THR A 235 24.31 15.60 -21.11
CA THR A 235 23.70 14.69 -22.09
C THR A 235 22.19 14.92 -22.20
N GLU A 236 21.50 15.15 -21.09
CA GLU A 236 20.08 15.58 -21.03
C GLU A 236 19.87 16.88 -21.81
N ALA A 237 20.79 17.84 -21.70
CA ALA A 237 20.73 19.09 -22.45
C ALA A 237 20.84 18.88 -23.97
N ILE A 238 21.75 18.01 -24.44
CA ILE A 238 21.87 17.65 -25.86
C ILE A 238 20.60 16.94 -26.35
N PHE A 239 20.09 15.97 -25.58
CA PHE A 239 18.88 15.24 -25.93
C PHE A 239 17.65 16.18 -25.96
N ALA A 240 17.54 17.10 -24.99
CA ALA A 240 16.47 18.10 -24.97
C ALA A 240 16.51 19.02 -26.20
N LEU A 241 17.70 19.45 -26.65
CA LEU A 241 17.84 20.21 -27.90
C LEU A 241 17.43 19.40 -29.13
N ALA A 242 17.75 18.11 -29.18
CA ALA A 242 17.33 17.22 -30.25
C ALA A 242 15.81 17.00 -30.27
N MET A 243 15.19 16.85 -29.09
CA MET A 243 13.73 16.77 -28.95
C MET A 243 13.05 18.04 -29.46
N GLU A 244 13.60 19.23 -29.16
CA GLU A 244 13.03 20.52 -29.60
C GLU A 244 13.20 20.78 -31.10
N ALA A 245 14.18 20.13 -31.72
CA ALA A 245 14.34 20.16 -33.17
C ALA A 245 13.34 19.22 -33.88
N LYS A 246 12.95 18.11 -33.23
CA LYS A 246 12.06 17.09 -33.81
C LYS A 246 10.59 17.28 -33.49
N TYR A 247 10.28 17.60 -32.25
CA TYR A 247 8.94 17.65 -31.71
C TYR A 247 8.53 19.10 -31.42
N THR A 248 7.24 19.37 -31.59
CA THR A 248 6.63 20.62 -31.17
C THR A 248 6.58 20.74 -29.64
N LYS A 249 6.40 21.97 -29.15
CA LYS A 249 6.25 22.23 -27.71
C LYS A 249 5.09 21.45 -27.09
N ASN A 250 3.98 21.33 -27.81
CA ASN A 250 2.82 20.60 -27.31
C ASN A 250 3.08 19.09 -27.27
N GLU A 251 3.79 18.54 -28.24
CA GLU A 251 4.21 17.12 -28.21
C GLU A 251 5.17 16.84 -27.05
N ILE A 252 6.17 17.70 -26.81
CA ILE A 252 7.08 17.55 -25.66
C ILE A 252 6.32 17.62 -24.34
N LEU A 253 5.38 18.56 -24.21
CA LEU A 253 4.54 18.66 -23.03
C LEU A 253 3.63 17.43 -22.86
N SER A 254 3.12 16.87 -23.96
CA SER A 254 2.32 15.64 -23.95
C SER A 254 3.16 14.45 -23.46
N ILE A 255 4.37 14.27 -23.98
CA ILE A 255 5.30 13.23 -23.48
C ILE A 255 5.51 13.40 -21.97
N TYR A 256 5.81 14.63 -21.52
CA TYR A 256 6.03 14.90 -20.10
C TYR A 256 4.81 14.56 -19.24
N MET A 257 3.62 15.00 -19.65
CA MET A 257 2.38 14.77 -18.91
C MET A 257 1.95 13.30 -18.85
N ASN A 258 2.31 12.45 -19.82
CA ASN A 258 1.96 11.02 -19.79
C ASN A 258 3.04 10.18 -19.11
N ARG A 259 4.31 10.62 -19.09
CA ARG A 259 5.42 9.87 -18.49
C ARG A 259 5.73 10.26 -17.05
N ALA A 260 5.27 11.41 -16.58
CA ALA A 260 5.60 11.87 -15.25
C ALA A 260 4.88 11.06 -14.17
N TYR A 261 5.63 10.59 -13.17
CA TYR A 261 5.07 9.95 -11.99
C TYR A 261 4.37 10.98 -11.10
N MET A 262 3.09 10.75 -10.81
CA MET A 262 2.23 11.63 -10.00
C MET A 262 1.78 10.96 -8.68
N GLY A 263 2.52 9.95 -8.21
CA GLY A 263 2.33 9.35 -6.89
C GLY A 263 1.26 8.26 -6.88
N GLY A 264 1.32 7.39 -5.88
CA GLY A 264 0.34 6.31 -5.70
C GLY A 264 0.22 5.35 -6.89
N GLY A 265 1.28 5.13 -7.67
CA GLY A 265 1.23 4.32 -8.89
C GLY A 265 0.58 5.01 -10.10
N ALA A 266 0.17 6.27 -10.00
CA ALA A 266 -0.32 7.01 -11.16
C ALA A 266 0.85 7.56 -11.99
N TYR A 267 1.06 6.98 -13.18
CA TYR A 267 1.96 7.52 -14.21
C TYR A 267 1.13 8.24 -15.26
N GLY A 268 1.41 9.53 -15.40
CA GLY A 268 0.71 10.40 -16.31
C GLY A 268 -0.54 11.07 -15.76
N ALA A 269 -0.96 12.13 -16.43
CA ALA A 269 -2.02 13.02 -16.01
C ALA A 269 -3.41 12.36 -15.97
N GLU A 270 -3.74 11.52 -16.95
CA GLU A 270 -5.05 10.85 -17.01
C GLU A 270 -5.22 9.83 -15.89
N ALA A 271 -4.21 8.99 -15.68
CA ALA A 271 -4.17 8.05 -14.56
C ALA A 271 -4.30 8.77 -13.21
N ALA A 272 -3.57 9.86 -13.01
CA ALA A 272 -3.64 10.64 -11.78
C ALA A 272 -5.01 11.31 -11.58
N ALA A 273 -5.61 11.84 -12.65
CA ALA A 273 -6.94 12.45 -12.61
C ALA A 273 -8.02 11.42 -12.21
N GLN A 274 -7.99 10.24 -12.81
CA GLN A 274 -8.90 9.14 -12.47
C GLN A 274 -8.66 8.65 -11.05
N ARG A 275 -7.38 8.46 -10.67
CA ARG A 275 -7.01 7.98 -9.34
C ARG A 275 -7.47 8.90 -8.22
N TYR A 276 -7.27 10.21 -8.35
CA TYR A 276 -7.50 11.14 -7.24
C TYR A 276 -8.89 11.78 -7.28
N PHE A 277 -9.46 11.97 -8.47
CA PHE A 277 -10.72 12.70 -8.64
C PHE A 277 -11.82 11.88 -9.31
N GLY A 278 -11.53 10.68 -9.83
CA GLY A 278 -12.49 9.89 -10.61
C GLY A 278 -13.00 10.61 -11.86
N LYS A 279 -12.15 11.47 -12.45
CA LYS A 279 -12.45 12.31 -13.61
C LYS A 279 -11.39 12.15 -14.66
N SER A 280 -11.74 12.44 -15.90
CA SER A 280 -10.73 12.57 -16.95
C SER A 280 -9.88 13.83 -16.75
N ALA A 281 -8.61 13.78 -17.15
CA ALA A 281 -7.69 14.91 -17.06
C ALA A 281 -8.13 16.10 -17.94
N ASN A 282 -9.03 15.87 -18.90
CA ASN A 282 -9.66 16.93 -19.69
C ASN A 282 -10.71 17.76 -18.91
N GLN A 283 -11.24 17.23 -17.81
CA GLN A 283 -12.33 17.83 -17.02
C GLN A 283 -11.88 18.48 -15.72
N LEU A 284 -10.57 18.53 -15.46
CA LEU A 284 -10.03 19.07 -14.22
C LEU A 284 -10.24 20.58 -14.10
N ASN A 285 -10.68 21.01 -12.92
CA ASN A 285 -10.78 22.43 -12.57
C ASN A 285 -9.40 23.00 -12.14
N PRO A 286 -9.27 24.33 -11.89
CA PRO A 286 -8.01 24.94 -11.43
C PRO A 286 -7.40 24.33 -10.17
N ALA A 287 -8.20 24.01 -9.14
CA ALA A 287 -7.69 23.44 -7.90
C ALA A 287 -7.13 22.02 -8.12
N GLU A 288 -7.86 21.19 -8.88
CA GLU A 288 -7.47 19.82 -9.22
C GLU A 288 -6.23 19.80 -10.12
N GLY A 289 -6.19 20.65 -11.15
CA GLY A 289 -5.03 20.79 -12.04
C GLY A 289 -3.79 21.30 -11.31
N ALA A 290 -3.94 22.28 -10.40
CA ALA A 290 -2.86 22.76 -9.54
C ALA A 290 -2.38 21.69 -8.56
N MET A 291 -3.28 20.86 -8.03
CA MET A 291 -2.93 19.74 -7.17
C MET A 291 -2.08 18.70 -7.91
N LEU A 292 -2.51 18.24 -9.09
CA LEU A 292 -1.73 17.27 -9.90
C LEU A 292 -0.37 17.83 -10.32
N ALA A 293 -0.33 19.08 -10.79
CA ALA A 293 0.94 19.73 -11.14
C ALA A 293 1.89 19.83 -9.94
N GLY A 294 1.36 19.98 -8.72
CA GLY A 294 2.13 19.98 -7.48
C GLY A 294 2.79 18.64 -7.17
N LEU A 295 2.22 17.53 -7.63
CA LEU A 295 2.74 16.18 -7.38
C LEU A 295 4.09 15.98 -8.08
N LEU A 296 4.30 16.58 -9.25
CA LEU A 296 5.54 16.47 -10.04
C LEU A 296 6.81 16.79 -9.26
N THR A 297 6.72 17.71 -8.29
CA THR A 297 7.87 18.10 -7.46
C THR A 297 8.24 17.03 -6.42
N ALA A 298 7.25 16.37 -5.82
CA ALA A 298 7.46 15.34 -4.79
C ALA A 298 6.26 14.37 -4.72
N PRO A 299 6.15 13.41 -5.66
CA PRO A 299 4.91 12.69 -5.92
C PRO A 299 4.38 11.90 -4.72
N SER A 300 5.25 11.18 -4.01
CA SER A 300 4.84 10.32 -2.89
C SER A 300 4.47 11.11 -1.62
N THR A 301 5.14 12.23 -1.35
CA THR A 301 4.92 13.02 -0.12
C THR A 301 3.79 14.03 -0.25
N LEU A 302 3.50 14.46 -1.48
CA LEU A 302 2.42 15.39 -1.81
C LEU A 302 1.15 14.70 -2.33
N ALA A 303 1.17 13.38 -2.55
CA ALA A 303 0.00 12.60 -2.94
C ALA A 303 -1.19 12.89 -1.98
N PRO A 304 -2.39 13.22 -2.50
CA PRO A 304 -3.53 13.57 -1.66
C PRO A 304 -4.01 12.40 -0.79
N THR A 305 -3.78 11.15 -1.23
CA THR A 305 -4.02 9.92 -0.47
C THR A 305 -3.09 9.76 0.74
N ASN A 306 -1.90 10.36 0.72
CA ASN A 306 -0.96 10.32 1.83
C ASN A 306 -1.17 11.52 2.77
N ASN A 307 -1.26 12.73 2.21
CA ASN A 307 -1.48 13.96 2.98
C ASN A 307 -2.21 15.03 2.17
N LEU A 308 -3.55 15.00 2.25
CA LEU A 308 -4.42 15.95 1.58
C LEU A 308 -4.06 17.41 1.90
N LYS A 309 -3.82 17.74 3.17
CA LYS A 309 -3.51 19.12 3.59
C LYS A 309 -2.21 19.66 2.97
N ARG A 310 -1.16 18.83 2.90
CA ARG A 310 0.09 19.19 2.21
C ARG A 310 -0.13 19.37 0.71
N SER A 311 -0.92 18.49 0.10
CA SER A 311 -1.27 18.57 -1.32
C SER A 311 -2.01 19.88 -1.63
N GLN A 312 -3.03 20.23 -0.83
CA GLN A 312 -3.79 21.47 -0.94
C GLN A 312 -2.91 22.71 -0.74
N GLY A 313 -1.98 22.69 0.23
CA GLY A 313 -1.03 23.79 0.44
C GLY A 313 -0.11 24.01 -0.76
N ARG A 314 0.35 22.93 -1.41
CA ARG A 314 1.12 23.02 -2.66
C ARG A 314 0.27 23.55 -3.80
N ALA A 315 -0.96 23.04 -3.97
CA ALA A 315 -1.90 23.49 -4.98
C ALA A 315 -2.19 25.00 -4.86
N ALA A 316 -2.42 25.50 -3.64
CA ALA A 316 -2.63 26.92 -3.38
C ALA A 316 -1.46 27.80 -3.84
N THR A 317 -0.22 27.32 -3.66
CA THR A 317 0.98 28.00 -4.18
C THR A 317 0.97 28.06 -5.70
N ILE A 318 0.57 26.98 -6.37
CA ILE A 318 0.51 26.90 -7.83
C ILE A 318 -0.60 27.78 -8.39
N LEU A 319 -1.77 27.84 -7.74
CA LEU A 319 -2.85 28.77 -8.09
C LEU A 319 -2.38 30.23 -8.08
N ARG A 320 -1.57 30.63 -7.09
CA ARG A 320 -0.94 31.96 -7.06
C ARG A 320 0.00 32.15 -8.24
N LEU A 321 0.86 31.18 -8.55
CA LEU A 321 1.76 31.24 -9.70
C LEU A 321 1.00 31.35 -11.03
N MET A 322 -0.14 30.66 -11.15
CA MET A 322 -1.01 30.75 -12.33
C MET A 322 -1.63 32.13 -12.47
N GLN A 323 -2.06 32.74 -11.37
CA GLN A 323 -2.59 34.12 -11.35
C GLN A 323 -1.51 35.15 -11.72
N GLU A 324 -0.31 35.07 -11.12
CA GLU A 324 0.82 35.96 -11.42
C GLU A 324 1.27 35.89 -12.89
N GLN A 325 0.96 34.78 -13.57
CA GLN A 325 1.28 34.54 -14.96
C GLN A 325 0.11 34.84 -15.91
N GLY A 326 -1.04 35.26 -15.38
CA GLY A 326 -2.22 35.65 -16.16
C GLY A 326 -3.10 34.49 -16.62
N TYR A 327 -2.88 33.26 -16.12
CA TYR A 327 -3.73 32.10 -16.44
C TYR A 327 -5.04 32.07 -15.65
N LEU A 328 -5.09 32.78 -14.51
CA LEU A 328 -6.27 32.91 -13.67
C LEU A 328 -6.47 34.38 -13.28
N THR A 329 -7.72 34.78 -13.13
CA THR A 329 -8.06 36.05 -12.46
C THR A 329 -7.86 35.93 -10.95
N THR A 330 -7.71 37.06 -10.26
CA THR A 330 -7.62 37.09 -8.78
C THR A 330 -8.86 36.45 -8.13
N ALA A 331 -10.05 36.67 -8.69
CA ALA A 331 -11.29 36.07 -8.19
C ALA A 331 -11.31 34.54 -8.36
N GLN A 332 -10.85 34.01 -9.50
CA GLN A 332 -10.74 32.57 -9.70
C GLN A 332 -9.71 31.95 -8.75
N MET A 333 -8.53 32.56 -8.63
CA MET A 333 -7.49 32.10 -7.71
C MET A 333 -8.02 32.01 -6.28
N GLN A 334 -8.68 33.06 -5.79
CA GLN A 334 -9.26 33.07 -4.44
C GLN A 334 -10.34 32.00 -4.28
N LYS A 335 -11.29 31.89 -5.22
CA LYS A 335 -12.35 30.87 -5.20
C LYS A 335 -11.79 29.46 -5.01
N TYR A 336 -10.73 29.10 -5.73
CA TYR A 336 -10.14 27.76 -5.69
C TYR A 336 -9.12 27.56 -4.53
N GLN A 337 -8.70 28.63 -3.85
CA GLN A 337 -8.03 28.53 -2.55
C GLN A 337 -9.02 28.32 -1.41
N ASP A 338 -10.19 28.98 -1.47
CA ASP A 338 -11.27 28.82 -0.49
C ASP A 338 -12.00 27.48 -0.65
N GLN A 339 -12.01 26.93 -1.87
CA GLN A 339 -12.56 25.61 -2.21
C GLN A 339 -11.44 24.70 -2.76
N PRO A 340 -10.52 24.23 -1.90
CA PRO A 340 -9.41 23.40 -2.34
C PRO A 340 -9.91 22.05 -2.84
N ALA A 341 -9.17 21.44 -3.76
CA ALA A 341 -9.50 20.11 -4.27
C ALA A 341 -9.47 19.07 -3.13
N VAL A 342 -10.39 18.11 -3.22
CA VAL A 342 -10.51 16.96 -2.33
C VAL A 342 -10.50 15.68 -3.17
N LEU A 343 -10.16 14.56 -2.56
CA LEU A 343 -10.33 13.26 -3.20
C LEU A 343 -11.81 13.01 -3.50
N SER A 344 -12.12 12.38 -4.62
CA SER A 344 -13.48 11.86 -4.81
C SER A 344 -13.76 10.76 -3.78
N GLU A 345 -15.03 10.57 -3.39
CA GLU A 345 -15.40 9.51 -2.45
C GLU A 345 -14.94 8.13 -2.94
N ALA A 346 -15.09 7.87 -4.24
CA ALA A 346 -14.59 6.67 -4.89
C ALA A 346 -13.05 6.56 -4.84
N ALA A 347 -12.30 7.65 -5.05
CA ALA A 347 -10.84 7.65 -4.93
C ALA A 347 -10.35 7.44 -3.48
N ALA A 348 -11.07 8.02 -2.51
CA ALA A 348 -10.79 7.85 -1.09
C ALA A 348 -11.09 6.41 -0.62
N ALA A 349 -12.17 5.80 -1.13
CA ALA A 349 -12.51 4.40 -0.88
C ALA A 349 -11.52 3.44 -1.56
N ARG A 350 -11.12 3.75 -2.80
CA ARG A 350 -10.22 2.91 -3.62
C ARG A 350 -8.73 3.07 -3.34
N ALA A 351 -8.38 3.79 -2.28
CA ALA A 351 -6.99 3.85 -1.81
C ALA A 351 -6.45 2.45 -1.45
N GLY A 352 -7.35 1.48 -1.23
CA GLY A 352 -7.04 0.09 -0.95
C GLY A 352 -6.21 0.02 0.32
N GLY A 353 -6.86 0.09 1.48
CA GLY A 353 -6.18 0.11 2.78
C GLY A 353 -5.35 -1.15 3.05
N TYR A 354 -5.13 -1.44 4.33
CA TYR A 354 -4.28 -2.54 4.79
C TYR A 354 -4.52 -3.90 4.12
N PHE A 355 -5.77 -4.23 3.77
CA PHE A 355 -6.11 -5.47 3.08
C PHE A 355 -5.47 -5.56 1.68
N ALA A 356 -5.52 -4.49 0.88
CA ALA A 356 -4.96 -4.49 -0.47
C ALA A 356 -3.44 -4.58 -0.44
N ASP A 357 -2.79 -3.90 0.51
CA ASP A 357 -1.34 -4.04 0.74
C ASP A 357 -0.99 -5.49 1.09
N TRP A 358 -1.74 -6.13 1.99
CA TRP A 358 -1.53 -7.54 2.33
C TRP A 358 -1.77 -8.49 1.15
N VAL A 359 -2.78 -8.24 0.33
CA VAL A 359 -3.02 -9.04 -0.90
C VAL A 359 -1.81 -8.95 -1.84
N MET A 360 -1.25 -7.76 -2.04
CA MET A 360 -0.04 -7.60 -2.86
C MET A 360 1.16 -8.34 -2.27
N ASP A 361 1.36 -8.26 -0.96
CA ASP A 361 2.44 -8.99 -0.27
C ASP A 361 2.26 -10.53 -0.36
N SER A 362 1.03 -11.01 -0.62
CA SER A 362 0.69 -12.43 -0.67
C SER A 362 0.82 -13.08 -2.04
N ILE A 363 0.99 -12.28 -3.11
CA ILE A 363 1.15 -12.78 -4.49
C ILE A 363 2.62 -12.72 -4.92
N PRO A 364 3.04 -13.55 -5.89
CA PRO A 364 4.40 -13.48 -6.40
C PRO A 364 4.72 -12.09 -7.00
N ASP A 365 5.90 -11.55 -6.68
CA ASP A 365 6.33 -10.21 -7.12
C ASP A 365 6.13 -9.94 -8.62
N PHE A 366 6.35 -10.94 -9.47
CA PHE A 366 6.25 -10.84 -10.93
C PHE A 366 4.80 -10.72 -11.45
N LEU A 367 3.80 -11.11 -10.64
CA LEU A 367 2.36 -10.89 -10.90
C LEU A 367 1.81 -9.69 -10.12
N GLY A 368 2.57 -9.20 -9.14
CA GLY A 368 2.24 -8.05 -8.33
C GLY A 368 3.04 -6.82 -8.73
N ASP A 369 3.92 -6.36 -7.84
CA ASP A 369 4.61 -5.08 -7.99
C ASP A 369 5.55 -4.97 -9.20
N GLN A 370 5.97 -6.10 -9.79
CA GLN A 370 6.89 -6.14 -10.93
C GLN A 370 6.21 -6.51 -12.25
N THR A 371 4.89 -6.71 -12.28
CA THR A 371 4.17 -7.06 -13.51
C THR A 371 4.31 -5.97 -14.57
N THR A 372 4.55 -6.36 -15.83
CA THR A 372 4.42 -5.48 -17.00
C THR A 372 3.02 -5.53 -17.60
N GLU A 373 2.24 -6.56 -17.24
CA GLU A 373 0.90 -6.83 -17.76
C GLU A 373 -0.17 -6.28 -16.83
N ASP A 374 -1.32 -5.90 -17.40
CA ASP A 374 -2.49 -5.54 -16.62
C ASP A 374 -3.10 -6.83 -16.00
N VAL A 375 -3.20 -6.87 -14.67
CA VAL A 375 -3.66 -8.03 -13.87
C VAL A 375 -4.94 -7.67 -13.12
N VAL A 376 -5.85 -8.63 -13.01
CA VAL A 376 -7.05 -8.56 -12.17
C VAL A 376 -6.95 -9.60 -11.08
N ILE A 377 -7.12 -9.16 -9.82
CA ILE A 377 -7.16 -10.02 -8.64
C ILE A 377 -8.59 -9.99 -8.09
N ARG A 378 -9.23 -11.15 -7.98
CA ARG A 378 -10.44 -11.30 -7.16
C ARG A 378 -10.05 -11.69 -5.75
N SER A 379 -10.57 -10.97 -4.77
CA SER A 379 -10.23 -11.16 -3.37
C SER A 379 -11.41 -11.65 -2.52
N THR A 380 -11.11 -11.98 -1.27
CA THR A 380 -12.09 -12.38 -0.26
C THR A 380 -12.74 -11.20 0.47
N MET A 381 -12.28 -9.97 0.21
CA MET A 381 -12.72 -8.72 0.83
C MET A 381 -14.23 -8.54 0.66
N ASP A 382 -14.89 -8.10 1.73
CA ASP A 382 -16.28 -7.66 1.71
C ASP A 382 -16.30 -6.19 2.15
N GLN A 383 -16.66 -5.28 1.23
CA GLN A 383 -16.61 -3.84 1.50
C GLN A 383 -17.54 -3.40 2.64
N ARG A 384 -18.67 -4.09 2.84
CA ARG A 384 -19.59 -3.83 3.95
C ARG A 384 -18.93 -4.20 5.28
N LEU A 385 -18.30 -5.39 5.35
CA LEU A 385 -17.61 -5.84 6.55
C LEU A 385 -16.35 -5.01 6.84
N GLN A 386 -15.64 -4.58 5.80
CA GLN A 386 -14.52 -3.64 5.94
C GLN A 386 -14.98 -2.33 6.57
N THR A 387 -16.06 -1.73 6.04
CA THR A 387 -16.63 -0.48 6.58
C THR A 387 -17.11 -0.67 8.02
N ALA A 388 -17.76 -1.78 8.32
CA ALA A 388 -18.20 -2.13 9.67
C ALA A 388 -17.04 -2.15 10.69
N ALA A 389 -15.90 -2.74 10.32
CA ALA A 389 -14.70 -2.78 11.16
C ALA A 389 -14.06 -1.39 11.34
N GLU A 390 -13.97 -0.59 10.27
CA GLU A 390 -13.45 0.77 10.33
C GLU A 390 -14.31 1.69 11.20
N ASP A 391 -15.63 1.62 11.05
CA ASP A 391 -16.58 2.43 11.82
C ASP A 391 -16.62 2.02 13.30
N ALA A 392 -16.53 0.72 13.60
CA ALA A 392 -16.42 0.24 14.97
C ALA A 392 -15.14 0.77 15.66
N LEU A 393 -14.01 0.70 14.95
CA LEU A 393 -12.75 1.23 15.45
C LEU A 393 -12.86 2.73 15.72
N LYS A 394 -13.37 3.48 14.74
CA LYS A 394 -13.57 4.92 14.85
C LYS A 394 -14.47 5.27 16.04
N TYR A 395 -15.60 4.59 16.18
CA TYR A 395 -16.55 4.82 17.26
C TYR A 395 -15.89 4.63 18.64
N VAL A 396 -15.15 3.54 18.86
CA VAL A 396 -14.50 3.31 20.16
C VAL A 396 -13.40 4.34 20.42
N PHE A 397 -12.60 4.70 19.41
CA PHE A 397 -11.56 5.71 19.57
C PHE A 397 -12.09 7.11 19.85
N ASP A 398 -13.22 7.47 19.26
CA ASP A 398 -13.85 8.78 19.45
C ASP A 398 -14.60 8.88 20.80
N ASN A 399 -15.16 7.77 21.30
CA ASN A 399 -16.08 7.80 22.45
C ASN A 399 -15.54 7.17 23.74
N LYS A 400 -14.54 6.27 23.65
CA LYS A 400 -14.07 5.46 24.80
C LYS A 400 -12.59 5.60 25.07
N VAL A 401 -11.79 5.93 24.05
CA VAL A 401 -10.35 6.15 24.22
C VAL A 401 -10.08 7.57 24.70
N ARG A 402 -9.13 7.69 25.62
CA ARG A 402 -8.74 8.98 26.23
C ARG A 402 -8.24 9.95 25.14
N PRO A 403 -8.67 11.24 25.15
CA PRO A 403 -8.13 12.24 24.25
C PRO A 403 -6.60 12.31 24.30
N GLY A 404 -5.95 12.45 23.15
CA GLY A 404 -4.48 12.51 23.04
C GLY A 404 -3.76 11.16 23.12
N SER A 405 -4.46 10.04 23.33
CA SER A 405 -3.84 8.71 23.28
C SER A 405 -3.23 8.43 21.90
N LYS A 406 -1.99 7.95 21.89
CA LYS A 406 -1.27 7.48 20.70
C LYS A 406 -1.43 5.97 20.44
N ALA A 407 -2.25 5.29 21.25
CA ALA A 407 -2.46 3.85 21.12
C ALA A 407 -2.93 3.53 19.69
N GLN A 408 -2.50 2.38 19.19
CA GLN A 408 -2.90 1.81 17.92
C GLN A 408 -3.77 0.58 18.19
N ALA A 409 -4.51 0.18 17.16
CA ALA A 409 -5.27 -1.05 17.18
C ALA A 409 -5.34 -1.65 15.78
N ALA A 410 -5.60 -2.95 15.73
CA ALA A 410 -5.80 -3.70 14.50
C ALA A 410 -7.01 -4.63 14.66
N ILE A 411 -7.68 -4.89 13.55
CA ILE A 411 -8.87 -5.76 13.46
C ILE A 411 -8.69 -6.69 12.26
N VAL A 412 -8.97 -7.96 12.44
CA VAL A 412 -9.12 -8.93 11.35
C VAL A 412 -10.48 -9.58 11.51
N VAL A 413 -11.27 -9.65 10.43
CA VAL A 413 -12.52 -10.43 10.37
C VAL A 413 -12.35 -11.47 9.26
N MET A 414 -12.62 -12.74 9.56
CA MET A 414 -12.52 -13.84 8.60
C MET A 414 -13.63 -14.88 8.81
N SER A 415 -13.94 -15.65 7.77
CA SER A 415 -14.76 -16.86 7.91
C SER A 415 -13.95 -18.03 8.48
N ALA A 416 -14.65 -19.08 8.94
CA ALA A 416 -14.04 -20.25 9.58
C ALA A 416 -13.07 -21.04 8.66
N ASP A 417 -13.18 -20.83 7.35
CA ASP A 417 -12.30 -21.41 6.32
C ASP A 417 -11.01 -20.62 6.10
N GLY A 418 -10.86 -19.44 6.70
CA GLY A 418 -9.69 -18.57 6.54
C GLY A 418 -9.84 -17.46 5.51
N ALA A 419 -10.99 -17.32 4.83
CA ALA A 419 -11.20 -16.17 3.95
C ALA A 419 -11.31 -14.88 4.77
N VAL A 420 -10.32 -13.99 4.64
CA VAL A 420 -10.30 -12.69 5.33
C VAL A 420 -11.30 -11.75 4.65
N ARG A 421 -12.31 -11.30 5.41
CA ARG A 421 -13.38 -10.43 4.90
C ARG A 421 -13.12 -8.95 5.12
N ALA A 422 -12.39 -8.62 6.18
CA ALA A 422 -12.01 -7.27 6.52
C ALA A 422 -10.67 -7.25 7.26
N MET A 423 -9.87 -6.22 7.01
CA MET A 423 -8.60 -5.99 7.68
C MET A 423 -8.36 -4.50 7.96
N VAL A 424 -8.09 -4.20 9.22
CA VAL A 424 -7.66 -2.88 9.69
C VAL A 424 -6.32 -3.03 10.39
N GLY A 425 -5.26 -2.44 9.86
CA GLY A 425 -3.89 -2.50 10.39
C GLY A 425 -3.46 -1.30 11.23
N GLY A 426 -4.37 -0.35 11.50
CA GLY A 426 -4.08 0.86 12.27
C GLY A 426 -5.24 1.85 12.27
N ARG A 427 -5.10 2.94 13.04
CA ARG A 427 -6.13 3.97 13.21
C ARG A 427 -6.42 4.79 11.96
N LYS A 428 -5.44 4.94 11.09
CA LYS A 428 -5.63 5.55 9.78
C LYS A 428 -6.03 4.41 8.85
N THR A 429 -7.31 4.30 8.50
CA THR A 429 -7.82 3.14 7.77
C THR A 429 -7.65 3.27 6.26
N ARG A 430 -7.67 4.51 5.74
CA ARG A 430 -7.56 4.83 4.30
C ARG A 430 -6.19 5.35 3.92
N VAL A 431 -5.18 4.50 4.02
CA VAL A 431 -3.77 4.79 3.70
C VAL A 431 -3.14 3.57 3.03
N SER A 432 -2.15 3.80 2.18
CA SER A 432 -1.40 2.76 1.46
C SER A 432 0.09 2.79 1.83
N GLY A 433 0.74 1.63 1.92
CA GLY A 433 2.18 1.52 2.15
C GLY A 433 2.61 1.93 3.56
N VAL A 434 1.73 1.70 4.54
CA VAL A 434 1.98 1.97 5.96
C VAL A 434 2.13 0.66 6.74
N PHE A 435 2.82 0.71 7.88
CA PHE A 435 3.00 -0.44 8.76
C PHE A 435 1.66 -1.08 9.15
N ASN A 436 1.45 -2.33 8.73
CA ASN A 436 0.22 -3.10 8.91
C ASN A 436 0.31 -3.93 10.20
N ARG A 437 -0.35 -3.49 11.27
CA ARG A 437 -0.28 -4.19 12.57
C ARG A 437 -1.06 -5.51 12.60
N ALA A 438 -1.93 -5.75 11.63
CA ALA A 438 -2.63 -7.02 11.55
C ALA A 438 -1.68 -8.17 11.13
N THR A 439 -0.70 -7.87 10.27
CA THR A 439 0.14 -8.87 9.61
C THR A 439 1.63 -8.74 9.93
N GLN A 440 2.12 -7.55 10.28
CA GLN A 440 3.56 -7.28 10.47
C GLN A 440 3.94 -7.12 11.95
N ALA A 441 3.00 -6.80 12.83
CA ALA A 441 3.29 -6.59 14.25
C ALA A 441 3.29 -7.93 15.01
N LYS A 442 4.49 -8.47 15.28
CA LYS A 442 4.69 -9.58 16.21
C LYS A 442 4.57 -9.08 17.65
N ARG A 443 3.59 -9.60 18.38
CA ARG A 443 3.22 -9.10 19.72
C ARG A 443 2.94 -10.28 20.66
N GLN A 444 3.30 -10.15 21.93
CA GLN A 444 3.05 -11.20 22.92
C GLN A 444 1.55 -11.45 23.06
N THR A 445 1.13 -12.70 22.89
CA THR A 445 -0.29 -13.10 22.84
C THR A 445 -0.96 -13.08 24.23
N GLY A 446 -0.17 -13.25 25.29
CA GLY A 446 -0.67 -13.31 26.65
C GLY A 446 -1.70 -14.43 26.85
N SER A 447 -2.72 -14.18 27.68
CA SER A 447 -3.76 -15.18 27.96
C SER A 447 -4.62 -15.59 26.74
N ALA A 448 -4.47 -14.97 25.57
CA ALA A 448 -5.11 -15.43 24.33
C ALA A 448 -4.51 -16.76 23.82
N PHE A 449 -3.35 -17.18 24.34
CA PHE A 449 -2.75 -18.49 24.02
C PHE A 449 -3.38 -19.67 24.79
N LYS A 450 -4.06 -19.40 25.91
CA LYS A 450 -4.59 -20.46 26.78
C LYS A 450 -5.50 -21.48 26.09
N PRO A 451 -6.36 -21.12 25.11
CA PRO A 451 -7.17 -22.11 24.40
C PRO A 451 -6.38 -23.28 23.85
N PHE A 452 -5.14 -23.09 23.37
CA PHE A 452 -4.31 -24.19 22.86
C PHE A 452 -3.83 -25.14 23.96
N VAL A 453 -3.59 -24.63 25.18
CA VAL A 453 -3.30 -25.45 26.36
C VAL A 453 -4.49 -26.36 26.70
N TYR A 454 -5.69 -25.80 26.72
CA TYR A 454 -6.90 -26.56 27.04
C TYR A 454 -7.36 -27.45 25.88
N ALA A 455 -7.15 -27.04 24.63
CA ALA A 455 -7.35 -27.87 23.45
C ALA A 455 -6.52 -29.15 23.54
N THR A 456 -5.24 -29.01 23.89
CA THR A 456 -4.33 -30.15 24.09
C THR A 456 -4.82 -31.07 25.21
N ALA A 457 -5.30 -30.50 26.32
CA ALA A 457 -5.84 -31.30 27.42
C ALA A 457 -7.09 -32.09 27.01
N ILE A 458 -8.06 -31.43 26.38
CA ILE A 458 -9.30 -32.10 25.95
C ILE A 458 -9.01 -33.15 24.87
N GLU A 459 -8.09 -32.86 23.94
CA GLU A 459 -7.67 -33.82 22.93
C GLU A 459 -7.08 -35.09 23.57
N LEU A 460 -6.36 -34.96 24.68
CA LEU A 460 -5.83 -36.09 25.45
C LEU A 460 -6.86 -36.75 26.38
N GLY A 461 -8.14 -36.35 26.31
CA GLY A 461 -9.25 -36.98 27.03
C GLY A 461 -9.63 -36.34 28.36
N TYR A 462 -9.07 -35.17 28.70
CA TYR A 462 -9.52 -34.42 29.88
C TYR A 462 -10.94 -33.88 29.66
N SER A 463 -11.75 -33.91 30.71
CA SER A 463 -13.06 -33.27 30.73
C SER A 463 -12.94 -31.81 31.11
N PRO A 464 -13.75 -30.88 30.54
CA PRO A 464 -13.82 -29.51 31.04
C PRO A 464 -14.23 -29.38 32.52
N TYR A 465 -14.81 -30.43 33.11
CA TYR A 465 -15.14 -30.52 34.54
C TYR A 465 -14.00 -31.07 35.42
N ASP A 466 -12.90 -31.55 34.83
CA ASP A 466 -11.75 -31.98 35.59
C ASP A 466 -11.19 -30.84 36.44
N ARG A 467 -10.70 -31.18 37.62
CA ARG A 467 -10.28 -30.20 38.62
C ARG A 467 -8.78 -29.99 38.61
N VAL A 468 -8.38 -28.76 38.83
CA VAL A 468 -6.99 -28.33 39.01
C VAL A 468 -6.91 -27.39 40.21
N LEU A 469 -5.92 -27.61 41.06
CA LEU A 469 -5.71 -26.80 42.26
C LEU A 469 -5.04 -25.47 41.89
N ASP A 470 -5.74 -24.36 42.07
CA ASP A 470 -5.20 -23.00 42.03
C ASP A 470 -4.68 -22.60 43.42
N ALA A 471 -3.39 -22.84 43.63
CA ALA A 471 -2.63 -22.50 44.84
C ALA A 471 -1.18 -22.20 44.45
N LYS A 472 -0.39 -21.58 45.35
CA LYS A 472 1.01 -21.23 45.10
C LYS A 472 1.75 -22.40 44.45
N TYR A 473 2.32 -22.13 43.28
CA TYR A 473 3.02 -23.12 42.45
C TYR A 473 4.33 -22.49 42.00
N CYS A 474 5.42 -23.22 42.15
CA CYS A 474 6.76 -22.74 41.80
C CYS A 474 7.51 -23.86 41.08
N LEU A 475 8.21 -23.49 40.01
CA LEU A 475 8.99 -24.37 39.17
C LEU A 475 10.46 -23.95 39.24
N SER A 476 11.37 -24.92 39.20
CA SER A 476 12.80 -24.64 39.02
C SER A 476 13.10 -24.63 37.53
N ILE A 477 13.50 -23.47 37.00
CA ILE A 477 13.80 -23.29 35.58
C ILE A 477 15.32 -23.38 35.39
N PRO A 478 15.81 -24.31 34.56
CA PRO A 478 17.23 -24.39 34.23
C PRO A 478 17.77 -23.02 33.77
N GLY A 479 18.82 -22.54 34.43
CA GLY A 479 19.46 -21.25 34.12
C GLY A 479 18.71 -20.00 34.60
N SER A 480 17.47 -20.08 35.08
CA SER A 480 16.68 -18.91 35.55
C SER A 480 16.19 -19.01 37.00
N GLY A 481 16.47 -20.13 37.68
CA GLY A 481 16.13 -20.32 39.08
C GLY A 481 14.63 -20.56 39.31
N GLN A 482 14.13 -20.20 40.50
CA GLN A 482 12.75 -20.47 40.88
C GLN A 482 11.78 -19.45 40.24
N TRP A 483 10.78 -19.95 39.52
CA TRP A 483 9.72 -19.15 38.93
C TRP A 483 8.35 -19.55 39.50
N CYS A 484 7.59 -18.58 40.03
CA CYS A 484 6.27 -18.81 40.61
C CYS A 484 5.22 -17.95 39.89
N PRO A 485 4.40 -18.52 38.98
CA PRO A 485 3.32 -17.78 38.33
C PRO A 485 2.30 -17.27 39.35
N LYS A 486 1.71 -16.11 39.06
CA LYS A 486 0.64 -15.50 39.87
C LYS A 486 -0.57 -15.20 39.01
N ASN A 487 -1.77 -15.35 39.58
CA ASN A 487 -2.99 -14.88 38.95
C ASN A 487 -3.01 -13.35 38.88
N TYR A 488 -3.69 -12.81 37.87
CA TYR A 488 -3.84 -11.36 37.71
C TYR A 488 -4.50 -10.69 38.92
N THR A 489 -5.43 -11.39 39.59
CA THR A 489 -6.10 -10.91 40.82
C THR A 489 -5.23 -11.01 42.06
N HIS A 490 -4.03 -11.61 41.97
CA HIS A 490 -3.14 -11.94 43.08
C HIS A 490 -3.77 -12.84 44.17
N LYS A 491 -4.90 -13.49 43.87
CA LYS A 491 -5.59 -14.44 44.74
C LYS A 491 -5.48 -15.87 44.20
N PHE A 492 -5.64 -16.83 45.10
CA PHE A 492 -5.78 -18.25 44.80
C PHE A 492 -7.22 -18.68 45.08
N TYR A 493 -7.79 -19.50 44.20
CA TYR A 493 -9.20 -19.89 44.23
C TYR A 493 -9.43 -21.35 44.65
N GLY A 494 -8.37 -22.07 45.06
CA GLY A 494 -8.48 -23.47 45.47
C GLY A 494 -8.78 -24.38 44.29
N GLU A 495 -9.56 -25.44 44.49
CA GLU A 495 -9.94 -26.32 43.39
C GLU A 495 -10.91 -25.63 42.42
N VAL A 496 -10.54 -25.62 41.14
CA VAL A 496 -11.36 -25.10 40.05
C VAL A 496 -11.42 -26.11 38.92
N THR A 497 -12.55 -26.16 38.20
CA THR A 497 -12.67 -26.95 36.96
C THR A 497 -11.83 -26.31 35.85
N LEU A 498 -11.40 -27.08 34.84
CA LEU A 498 -10.74 -26.53 33.65
C LEU A 498 -11.58 -25.45 32.96
N ALA A 499 -12.90 -25.64 32.86
CA ALA A 499 -13.82 -24.67 32.27
C ALA A 499 -13.78 -23.32 33.01
N ARG A 500 -13.91 -23.35 34.35
CA ARG A 500 -13.76 -22.16 35.20
C ARG A 500 -12.38 -21.52 35.09
N ALA A 501 -11.32 -22.33 35.03
CA ALA A 501 -9.96 -21.84 34.91
C ALA A 501 -9.74 -21.06 33.59
N LEU A 502 -10.32 -21.52 32.48
CA LEU A 502 -10.32 -20.79 31.21
C LEU A 502 -11.22 -19.55 31.25
N ARG A 503 -12.45 -19.68 31.78
CA ARG A 503 -13.43 -18.59 31.96
C ARG A 503 -12.84 -17.38 32.68
N ASP A 504 -12.26 -17.64 33.85
CA ASP A 504 -11.67 -16.64 34.74
C ASP A 504 -10.22 -16.31 34.35
N SER A 505 -9.69 -16.97 33.30
CA SER A 505 -8.34 -16.79 32.78
C SER A 505 -7.25 -16.91 33.84
N LEU A 506 -7.34 -17.92 34.71
CA LEU A 506 -6.38 -18.15 35.80
C LEU A 506 -5.03 -18.60 35.25
N ASN A 507 -3.94 -18.07 35.78
CA ASN A 507 -2.57 -18.31 35.29
C ASN A 507 -1.99 -19.61 35.83
N VAL A 508 -2.16 -19.86 37.14
CA VAL A 508 -1.57 -21.03 37.78
C VAL A 508 -2.17 -22.35 37.27
N PRO A 509 -3.51 -22.49 37.18
CA PRO A 509 -4.14 -23.63 36.49
C PRO A 509 -3.63 -23.87 35.08
N ALA A 510 -3.51 -22.82 34.26
CA ALA A 510 -3.05 -22.96 32.87
C ALA A 510 -1.62 -23.52 32.79
N VAL A 511 -0.71 -23.05 33.66
CA VAL A 511 0.65 -23.58 33.74
C VAL A 511 0.64 -25.04 34.20
N LYS A 512 -0.13 -25.37 35.25
CA LYS A 512 -0.24 -26.75 35.75
C LYS A 512 -0.79 -27.71 34.69
N VAL A 513 -1.82 -27.30 33.96
CA VAL A 513 -2.38 -28.10 32.86
C VAL A 513 -1.34 -28.29 31.77
N SER A 514 -0.63 -27.22 31.36
CA SER A 514 0.44 -27.32 30.36
C SER A 514 1.58 -28.24 30.78
N GLU A 515 2.00 -28.22 32.05
CA GLU A 515 3.03 -29.15 32.54
C GLU A 515 2.50 -30.59 32.62
N ALA A 516 1.22 -30.79 32.94
CA ALA A 516 0.61 -32.11 33.04
C ALA A 516 0.44 -32.80 31.68
N VAL A 517 0.02 -32.06 30.65
CA VAL A 517 -0.20 -32.61 29.30
C VAL A 517 1.09 -32.72 28.50
N GLY A 518 2.09 -31.89 28.81
CA GLY A 518 3.35 -31.77 28.09
C GLY A 518 3.43 -30.47 27.28
N ARG A 519 4.46 -29.65 27.53
CA ARG A 519 4.69 -28.37 26.83
C ARG A 519 4.95 -28.55 25.33
N ASP A 520 5.64 -29.63 24.98
CA ASP A 520 5.93 -30.06 23.62
C ASP A 520 4.64 -30.30 22.83
N LYS A 521 3.65 -30.98 23.44
CA LYS A 521 2.34 -31.20 22.81
C LYS A 521 1.54 -29.93 22.65
N VAL A 522 1.56 -29.05 23.67
CA VAL A 522 0.92 -27.72 23.57
C VAL A 522 1.53 -26.90 22.44
N SER A 523 2.86 -26.93 22.33
CA SER A 523 3.61 -26.26 21.26
C SER A 523 3.25 -26.84 19.88
N LEU A 524 3.17 -28.17 19.77
CA LEU A 524 2.77 -28.86 18.54
C LEU A 524 1.35 -28.47 18.11
N VAL A 525 0.36 -28.60 19.00
CA VAL A 525 -1.04 -28.24 18.72
C VAL A 525 -1.15 -26.76 18.30
N ALA A 526 -0.44 -25.85 18.98
CA ALA A 526 -0.45 -24.43 18.63
C ALA A 526 0.15 -24.17 17.24
N LYS A 527 1.26 -24.84 16.89
CA LYS A 527 1.88 -24.76 15.55
C LYS A 527 0.99 -25.34 14.47
N ASP A 528 0.39 -26.51 14.72
CA ASP A 528 -0.48 -27.18 13.78
C ASP A 528 -1.76 -26.37 13.50
N PHE A 529 -2.21 -25.56 14.46
CA PHE A 529 -3.29 -24.57 14.23
C PHE A 529 -2.85 -23.33 13.41
N GLY A 530 -1.57 -23.18 13.06
CA GLY A 530 -1.06 -22.10 12.21
C GLY A 530 -0.30 -20.99 12.94
N ILE A 531 0.13 -21.19 14.19
CA ILE A 531 1.04 -20.25 14.88
C ILE A 531 2.48 -20.58 14.50
N ASP A 532 2.97 -19.97 13.42
CA ASP A 532 4.30 -20.23 12.83
C ASP A 532 5.46 -19.57 13.62
N SER A 533 5.14 -18.68 14.56
CA SER A 533 6.15 -17.97 15.36
C SER A 533 6.91 -18.87 16.35
N ASP A 534 8.15 -18.50 16.68
CA ASP A 534 8.97 -19.23 17.66
C ASP A 534 8.29 -19.28 19.03
N LEU A 535 7.84 -20.48 19.40
CA LEU A 535 7.17 -20.72 20.67
C LEU A 535 8.15 -20.84 21.84
N ALA A 536 7.79 -20.26 22.99
CA ALA A 536 8.63 -20.27 24.18
C ALA A 536 8.79 -21.71 24.70
N ALA A 537 10.02 -22.14 24.96
CA ALA A 537 10.29 -23.49 25.47
C ALA A 537 9.96 -23.66 26.98
N GLY A 538 9.83 -22.55 27.71
CA GLY A 538 9.62 -22.54 29.16
C GLY A 538 8.14 -22.63 29.57
N PRO A 539 7.86 -22.85 30.88
CA PRO A 539 6.49 -22.89 31.42
C PRO A 539 5.67 -21.61 31.21
N ALA A 540 6.32 -20.50 30.87
CA ALA A 540 5.67 -19.25 30.48
C ALA A 540 4.93 -19.34 29.13
N LEU A 541 5.15 -20.41 28.35
CA LEU A 541 4.39 -20.71 27.12
C LEU A 541 2.88 -20.68 27.39
N ALA A 542 2.43 -21.32 28.46
CA ALA A 542 1.01 -21.39 28.85
C ALA A 542 0.38 -20.01 29.15
N LEU A 543 1.21 -18.97 29.32
CA LEU A 543 0.78 -17.61 29.59
C LEU A 543 0.94 -16.68 28.37
N GLY A 544 1.30 -17.22 27.21
CA GLY A 544 1.47 -16.48 25.95
C GLY A 544 2.70 -15.58 25.95
N ALA A 545 3.82 -16.09 26.45
CA ALA A 545 5.12 -15.41 26.36
C ALA A 545 5.65 -15.29 24.92
N SER A 546 5.07 -16.06 23.99
CA SER A 546 5.38 -16.03 22.57
C SER A 546 4.69 -14.90 21.83
N GLU A 547 5.40 -14.37 20.85
CA GLU A 547 4.87 -13.37 19.93
C GLU A 547 4.15 -14.03 18.76
N SER A 548 3.12 -13.39 18.24
CA SER A 548 2.44 -13.78 17.01
C SER A 548 1.77 -12.55 16.39
N THR A 549 1.41 -12.62 15.12
CA THR A 549 0.62 -11.58 14.46
C THR A 549 -0.86 -11.75 14.77
N LEU A 550 -1.65 -10.69 14.56
CA LEU A 550 -3.10 -10.79 14.72
C LEU A 550 -3.73 -11.73 13.69
N LEU A 551 -3.22 -11.74 12.47
CA LEU A 551 -3.71 -12.62 11.40
C LEU A 551 -3.51 -14.10 11.76
N GLU A 552 -2.32 -14.49 12.21
CA GLU A 552 -2.00 -15.86 12.67
C GLU A 552 -2.93 -16.30 13.81
N MET A 553 -3.02 -15.50 14.87
CA MET A 553 -3.86 -15.83 16.03
C MET A 553 -5.36 -15.91 15.67
N THR A 554 -5.83 -15.06 14.77
CA THR A 554 -7.23 -15.11 14.31
C THR A 554 -7.48 -16.34 13.45
N GLY A 555 -6.54 -16.72 12.59
CA GLY A 555 -6.57 -17.97 11.81
C GLY A 555 -6.62 -19.21 12.71
N ALA A 556 -5.79 -19.26 13.74
CA ALA A 556 -5.80 -20.35 14.71
C ALA A 556 -7.15 -20.49 15.44
N TYR A 557 -7.84 -19.37 15.72
CA TYR A 557 -9.19 -19.38 16.29
C TYR A 557 -10.26 -19.80 15.28
N ALA A 558 -10.06 -19.52 13.99
CA ALA A 558 -10.91 -20.07 12.93
C ALA A 558 -10.82 -21.59 12.87
N GLY A 559 -9.63 -22.16 13.14
CA GLY A 559 -9.46 -23.61 13.32
C GLY A 559 -10.23 -24.19 14.50
N ILE A 560 -10.45 -23.43 15.57
CA ILE A 560 -11.31 -23.86 16.69
C ILE A 560 -12.78 -23.87 16.25
N LEU A 561 -13.23 -22.82 15.55
CA LEU A 561 -14.61 -22.71 15.08
C LEU A 561 -14.96 -23.77 14.01
N ASN A 562 -14.02 -24.10 13.12
CA ASN A 562 -14.26 -25.01 12.00
C ASN A 562 -14.27 -26.51 12.37
N GLY A 563 -14.23 -26.83 13.67
CA GLY A 563 -14.22 -28.21 14.15
C GLY A 563 -12.82 -28.80 14.35
N GLY A 564 -11.78 -27.98 14.44
CA GLY A 564 -10.45 -28.39 14.87
C GLY A 564 -9.43 -28.61 13.75
N SER A 565 -9.63 -28.02 12.57
CA SER A 565 -8.69 -28.11 11.44
C SER A 565 -7.83 -26.85 11.31
N SER A 566 -6.60 -26.98 10.82
CA SER A 566 -5.73 -25.84 10.59
C SER A 566 -6.30 -24.89 9.55
N VAL A 567 -5.95 -23.60 9.64
CA VAL A 567 -6.43 -22.57 8.72
C VAL A 567 -5.26 -21.70 8.29
N THR A 568 -5.05 -21.59 6.99
CA THR A 568 -4.14 -20.62 6.39
C THR A 568 -4.98 -19.44 5.89
N PRO A 569 -4.95 -18.26 6.55
CA PRO A 569 -5.73 -17.11 6.14
C PRO A 569 -5.39 -16.65 4.72
N TYR A 570 -6.39 -16.35 3.90
CA TYR A 570 -6.18 -15.99 2.50
C TYR A 570 -7.05 -14.82 2.04
N GLY A 571 -6.43 -14.00 1.18
CA GLY A 571 -6.99 -12.78 0.61
C GLY A 571 -7.34 -12.92 -0.87
N VAL A 572 -6.65 -13.82 -1.58
CA VAL A 572 -6.75 -13.99 -3.03
C VAL A 572 -7.56 -15.23 -3.35
N THR A 573 -8.53 -15.10 -4.26
CA THR A 573 -9.35 -16.21 -4.78
C THR A 573 -8.98 -16.56 -6.21
N GLU A 574 -8.67 -15.55 -7.02
CA GLU A 574 -8.31 -15.69 -8.42
C GLU A 574 -7.38 -14.54 -8.82
N LEU A 575 -6.35 -14.84 -9.62
CA LEU A 575 -5.52 -13.85 -10.30
C LEU A 575 -5.45 -14.21 -11.77
N LYS A 576 -5.69 -13.23 -12.65
CA LYS A 576 -5.60 -13.40 -14.11
C LYS A 576 -5.08 -12.16 -14.82
N LEU A 577 -4.56 -12.32 -16.03
CA LEU A 577 -4.28 -11.19 -16.92
C LEU A 577 -5.60 -10.58 -17.44
N VAL A 578 -5.63 -9.28 -17.69
CA VAL A 578 -6.81 -8.62 -18.29
C VAL A 578 -7.14 -9.18 -19.67
N GLU A 579 -6.11 -9.54 -20.44
CA GLU A 579 -6.26 -10.06 -21.81
C GLU A 579 -6.62 -11.55 -21.86
N ASP A 580 -6.48 -12.26 -20.74
CA ASP A 580 -6.71 -13.70 -20.66
C ASP A 580 -8.00 -14.04 -19.90
N SER A 581 -8.66 -15.10 -20.35
CA SER A 581 -9.83 -15.66 -19.68
C SER A 581 -9.47 -16.69 -18.61
N GLU A 582 -8.27 -17.27 -18.67
CA GLU A 582 -7.82 -18.31 -17.74
C GLU A 582 -7.13 -17.71 -16.50
N ALA A 583 -7.37 -18.32 -15.33
CA ALA A 583 -6.74 -17.90 -14.09
C ALA A 583 -5.30 -18.40 -14.02
N LEU A 584 -4.36 -17.47 -13.76
CA LEU A 584 -2.95 -17.80 -13.52
C LEU A 584 -2.73 -18.42 -12.14
N MET A 585 -3.57 -18.06 -11.17
CA MET A 585 -3.49 -18.55 -9.80
C MET A 585 -4.88 -18.60 -9.15
N GLY A 586 -5.15 -19.68 -8.42
CA GLY A 586 -6.35 -19.87 -7.59
C GLY A 586 -6.15 -19.42 -6.14
N ALA A 587 -7.02 -19.88 -5.24
CA ALA A 587 -6.96 -19.49 -3.83
C ALA A 587 -5.63 -19.89 -3.16
N SER A 588 -5.04 -18.96 -2.39
CA SER A 588 -3.72 -19.10 -1.77
C SER A 588 -3.74 -19.68 -0.35
N GLY A 589 -4.88 -20.15 0.14
CA GLY A 589 -5.02 -20.74 1.46
C GLY A 589 -6.37 -21.41 1.66
N GLY A 590 -6.77 -21.61 2.92
CA GLY A 590 -7.99 -22.32 3.27
C GLY A 590 -7.83 -23.22 4.49
N MET A 591 -8.78 -24.15 4.65
CA MET A 591 -8.72 -25.21 5.66
C MET A 591 -7.66 -26.26 5.27
N GLY A 592 -6.83 -26.62 6.23
CA GLY A 592 -5.82 -27.67 6.11
C GLY A 592 -6.21 -28.94 6.87
N GLU A 593 -5.19 -29.60 7.42
CA GLU A 593 -5.34 -30.86 8.13
C GLU A 593 -6.03 -30.70 9.50
N ARG A 594 -6.60 -31.80 10.00
CA ARG A 594 -7.24 -31.82 11.31
C ARG A 594 -6.19 -31.86 12.42
N VAL A 595 -6.28 -30.91 13.35
CA VAL A 595 -5.37 -30.76 14.50
C VAL A 595 -5.94 -31.45 15.74
N ILE A 596 -7.23 -31.25 16.03
CA ILE A 596 -7.93 -31.89 17.15
C ILE A 596 -9.25 -32.51 16.68
N ARG A 597 -9.81 -33.42 17.48
CA ARG A 597 -11.09 -34.06 17.17
C ARG A 597 -12.24 -33.06 17.22
N PRO A 598 -13.28 -33.23 16.37
CA PRO A 598 -14.44 -32.33 16.37
C PRO A 598 -15.09 -32.18 17.74
N GLU A 599 -15.18 -33.26 18.52
CA GLU A 599 -15.75 -33.23 19.87
C GLU A 599 -14.89 -32.39 20.82
N ALA A 600 -13.56 -32.46 20.69
CA ALA A 600 -12.64 -31.65 21.49
C ALA A 600 -12.76 -30.16 21.14
N ALA A 601 -12.87 -29.85 19.85
CA ALA A 601 -13.14 -28.49 19.38
C ALA A 601 -14.48 -27.96 19.92
N GLN A 602 -15.56 -28.74 19.83
CA GLN A 602 -16.88 -28.36 20.32
C GLN A 602 -16.91 -28.13 21.84
N GLN A 603 -16.21 -28.95 22.62
CA GLN A 603 -16.06 -28.73 24.07
C GLN A 603 -15.22 -27.49 24.38
N LEU A 604 -14.16 -27.23 23.60
CA LEU A 604 -13.37 -26.01 23.73
C LEU A 604 -14.19 -24.76 23.40
N VAL A 605 -15.00 -24.79 22.34
CA VAL A 605 -15.95 -23.72 22.01
C VAL A 605 -16.91 -23.48 23.18
N TRP A 606 -17.46 -24.54 23.78
CA TRP A 606 -18.31 -24.41 24.96
C TRP A 606 -17.58 -23.74 26.14
N MET A 607 -16.33 -24.12 26.42
CA MET A 607 -15.54 -23.47 27.48
C MET A 607 -15.26 -21.99 27.17
N MET A 608 -15.01 -21.65 25.90
CA MET A 608 -14.76 -20.29 25.44
C MET A 608 -16.02 -19.42 25.42
N GLU A 609 -17.20 -20.01 25.20
CA GLU A 609 -18.49 -19.33 25.36
C GLU A 609 -18.67 -18.84 26.80
N LYS A 610 -18.28 -19.66 27.80
CA LYS A 610 -18.32 -19.23 29.22
C LYS A 610 -17.46 -18.01 29.50
N VAL A 611 -16.36 -17.81 28.77
CA VAL A 611 -15.50 -16.62 28.92
C VAL A 611 -16.28 -15.34 28.62
N ILE A 612 -17.14 -15.35 27.60
CA ILE A 612 -17.99 -14.20 27.24
C ILE A 612 -19.23 -14.16 28.14
N ALA A 613 -19.89 -15.30 28.38
CA ALA A 613 -21.15 -15.34 29.14
C ALA A 613 -21.00 -14.90 30.61
N GLY A 614 -19.85 -15.15 31.23
CA GLY A 614 -19.65 -14.83 32.65
C GLY A 614 -18.20 -14.65 33.09
N GLY A 615 -17.24 -14.63 32.17
CA GLY A 615 -15.82 -14.56 32.49
C GLY A 615 -15.15 -13.22 32.16
N THR A 616 -13.88 -13.30 31.78
CA THR A 616 -13.07 -12.13 31.43
C THR A 616 -13.50 -11.41 30.14
N GLY A 617 -14.40 -11.99 29.35
CA GLY A 617 -14.85 -11.48 28.06
C GLY A 617 -16.25 -10.85 28.06
N GLN A 618 -16.87 -10.59 29.22
CA GLN A 618 -18.25 -10.11 29.32
C GLN A 618 -18.57 -8.88 28.45
N ARG A 619 -17.62 -7.96 28.26
CA ARG A 619 -17.83 -6.77 27.41
C ARG A 619 -17.96 -7.08 25.92
N ALA A 620 -17.61 -8.30 25.50
CA ALA A 620 -17.79 -8.78 24.14
C ALA A 620 -19.21 -9.30 23.86
N GLN A 621 -20.09 -9.38 24.87
CA GLN A 621 -21.42 -9.96 24.70
C GLN A 621 -22.27 -9.18 23.68
N ILE A 622 -22.86 -9.91 22.75
CA ILE A 622 -23.76 -9.40 21.72
C ILE A 622 -25.19 -9.85 22.06
N PRO A 623 -26.15 -8.94 22.28
CA PRO A 623 -27.53 -9.32 22.60
C PRO A 623 -28.13 -10.25 21.54
N GLY A 624 -28.67 -11.39 21.97
CA GLY A 624 -29.33 -12.37 21.07
C GLY A 624 -28.39 -13.29 20.30
N TRP A 625 -27.07 -13.15 20.44
CA TRP A 625 -26.07 -13.97 19.75
C TRP A 625 -25.26 -14.80 20.73
N GLN A 626 -25.01 -16.06 20.37
CA GLN A 626 -24.00 -16.87 21.04
C GLN A 626 -22.63 -16.48 20.49
N ALA A 627 -21.67 -16.23 21.39
CA ALA A 627 -20.30 -15.90 21.04
C ALA A 627 -19.33 -16.59 21.99
N ALA A 628 -18.20 -17.02 21.45
CA ALA A 628 -17.10 -17.61 22.19
C ALA A 628 -15.82 -16.82 21.92
N GLY A 629 -14.94 -16.72 22.91
CA GLY A 629 -13.71 -15.96 22.72
C GLY A 629 -12.78 -15.97 23.92
N LYS A 630 -11.71 -15.19 23.81
CA LYS A 630 -10.68 -15.09 24.83
C LYS A 630 -10.04 -13.72 24.86
N SER A 631 -9.91 -13.18 26.07
CA SER A 631 -9.09 -12.01 26.36
C SER A 631 -7.61 -12.39 26.52
N GLY A 632 -6.72 -11.55 25.99
CA GLY A 632 -5.28 -11.60 26.20
C GLY A 632 -4.77 -10.30 26.79
N THR A 633 -3.94 -10.36 27.83
CA THR A 633 -3.23 -9.20 28.38
C THR A 633 -1.84 -9.66 28.76
N THR A 634 -0.81 -8.93 28.32
CA THR A 634 0.58 -9.26 28.65
C THR A 634 0.91 -8.82 30.08
N SER A 635 1.89 -9.46 30.71
CA SER A 635 2.30 -9.16 32.08
C SER A 635 2.82 -7.74 32.26
N ALA A 636 3.46 -7.19 31.21
CA ALA A 636 3.92 -5.81 31.15
C ALA A 636 2.83 -4.81 30.68
N ALA A 637 1.59 -5.29 30.47
CA ALA A 637 0.45 -4.52 29.96
C ALA A 637 0.73 -3.78 28.65
N LYS A 638 1.65 -4.28 27.81
CA LYS A 638 2.02 -3.66 26.53
C LYS A 638 1.00 -3.93 25.43
N ASP A 639 0.39 -5.12 25.48
CA ASP A 639 -0.48 -5.63 24.45
C ASP A 639 -1.77 -6.14 25.08
N ALA A 640 -2.89 -5.75 24.49
CA ALA A 640 -4.22 -6.17 24.88
C ALA A 640 -4.94 -6.75 23.66
N TRP A 641 -5.43 -7.98 23.82
CA TRP A 641 -6.04 -8.76 22.76
C TRP A 641 -7.46 -9.16 23.13
N PHE A 642 -8.33 -9.23 22.13
CA PHE A 642 -9.55 -9.99 22.22
C PHE A 642 -9.77 -10.73 20.91
N ILE A 643 -9.89 -12.04 20.96
CA ILE A 643 -10.15 -12.87 19.78
C ILE A 643 -11.35 -13.74 20.10
N GLY A 644 -12.33 -13.74 19.22
CA GLY A 644 -13.58 -14.46 19.43
C GLY A 644 -14.35 -14.61 18.14
N PHE A 645 -15.42 -15.37 18.20
CA PHE A 645 -16.23 -15.74 17.06
C PHE A 645 -17.69 -15.97 17.44
N THR A 646 -18.55 -15.78 16.45
CA THR A 646 -19.90 -16.35 16.38
C THR A 646 -19.86 -17.59 15.49
N ALA A 647 -21.01 -18.17 15.16
CA ALA A 647 -21.07 -19.27 14.20
C ALA A 647 -20.70 -18.87 12.76
N ASP A 648 -20.77 -17.57 12.43
CA ASP A 648 -20.57 -17.08 11.06
C ASP A 648 -19.16 -16.51 10.83
N TYR A 649 -18.62 -15.75 11.80
CA TYR A 649 -17.35 -15.04 11.63
C TYR A 649 -16.46 -15.12 12.87
N VAL A 650 -15.16 -15.10 12.59
CA VAL A 650 -14.08 -14.97 13.57
C VAL A 650 -13.51 -13.57 13.45
N ALA A 651 -13.35 -12.89 14.58
CA ALA A 651 -12.70 -11.60 14.62
C ALA A 651 -11.64 -11.55 15.71
N GLY A 652 -10.49 -10.98 15.36
CA GLY A 652 -9.41 -10.68 16.27
C GLY A 652 -9.22 -9.17 16.38
N VAL A 653 -8.96 -8.69 17.60
CA VAL A 653 -8.60 -7.31 17.90
C VAL A 653 -7.32 -7.29 18.73
N TRP A 654 -6.38 -6.45 18.31
CA TRP A 654 -5.20 -6.08 19.10
C TRP A 654 -5.19 -4.58 19.37
N MET A 655 -4.71 -4.18 20.56
CA MET A 655 -4.45 -2.79 20.92
C MET A 655 -3.12 -2.68 21.68
N GLY A 656 -2.32 -1.66 21.35
CA GLY A 656 -1.00 -1.42 21.95
C GLY A 656 -0.34 -0.14 21.43
N TYR A 657 0.85 0.17 21.95
CA TYR A 657 1.69 1.26 21.41
C TYR A 657 2.81 0.70 20.53
N ASP A 658 3.15 1.42 19.45
CA ASP A 658 4.23 1.01 18.54
C ASP A 658 5.60 0.99 19.22
N ASP A 659 5.81 1.84 20.23
CA ASP A 659 7.05 1.96 21.01
C ASP A 659 7.13 0.97 22.19
N ASN A 660 6.18 0.03 22.30
CA ASN A 660 6.10 -0.96 23.37
C ASN A 660 5.96 -0.37 24.78
N THR A 661 5.51 0.88 24.91
CA THR A 661 5.14 1.45 26.21
C THR A 661 3.90 0.74 26.79
N PRO A 662 3.82 0.56 28.11
CA PRO A 662 2.65 -0.06 28.74
C PRO A 662 1.35 0.73 28.53
N LEU A 663 0.26 0.01 28.29
CA LEU A 663 -1.09 0.55 28.34
C LEU A 663 -1.49 0.84 29.79
N SER A 664 -2.12 1.99 30.01
CA SER A 664 -2.71 2.34 31.31
C SER A 664 -4.16 1.86 31.35
N GLY A 665 -4.50 0.97 32.27
CA GLY A 665 -5.89 0.57 32.54
C GLY A 665 -6.62 -0.11 31.36
N VAL A 666 -5.88 -0.61 30.36
CA VAL A 666 -6.43 -1.37 29.23
C VAL A 666 -6.05 -2.83 29.40
N THR A 667 -7.05 -3.70 29.37
CA THR A 667 -6.89 -5.16 29.35
C THR A 667 -7.62 -5.71 28.14
N GLY A 668 -7.33 -6.95 27.75
CA GLY A 668 -8.02 -7.62 26.64
C GLY A 668 -9.54 -7.68 26.81
N GLY A 669 -10.04 -7.81 28.04
CA GLY A 669 -11.47 -7.78 28.36
C GLY A 669 -12.09 -6.38 28.45
N GLY A 670 -11.29 -5.33 28.24
CA GLY A 670 -11.70 -3.92 28.25
C GLY A 670 -11.94 -3.39 26.84
N LEU A 671 -11.14 -2.42 26.41
CA LEU A 671 -11.30 -1.76 25.10
C LEU A 671 -11.22 -2.72 23.91
N PRO A 672 -10.30 -3.71 23.83
CA PRO A 672 -10.29 -4.67 22.71
C PRO A 672 -11.58 -5.49 22.61
N ALA A 673 -12.16 -5.92 23.73
CA ALA A 673 -13.45 -6.61 23.75
C ALA A 673 -14.61 -5.70 23.30
N GLU A 674 -14.57 -4.41 23.65
CA GLU A 674 -15.55 -3.42 23.16
C GLU A 674 -15.40 -3.18 21.65
N ILE A 675 -14.18 -3.04 21.13
CA ILE A 675 -13.92 -2.94 19.68
C ILE A 675 -14.44 -4.18 18.96
N TRP A 676 -14.16 -5.37 19.51
CA TRP A 676 -14.65 -6.63 18.96
C TRP A 676 -16.18 -6.66 18.92
N ARG A 677 -16.84 -6.29 20.03
CA ARG A 677 -18.30 -6.22 20.10
C ARG A 677 -18.88 -5.25 19.07
N GLU A 678 -18.36 -4.03 19.00
CA GLU A 678 -18.85 -3.01 18.07
C GLU A 678 -18.63 -3.42 16.61
N THR A 679 -17.52 -4.12 16.32
CA THR A 679 -17.25 -4.70 15.00
C THR A 679 -18.28 -5.77 14.69
N MET A 680 -18.44 -6.75 15.57
CA MET A 680 -19.30 -7.90 15.34
C MET A 680 -20.79 -7.53 15.31
N VAL A 681 -21.25 -6.56 16.10
CA VAL A 681 -22.62 -6.03 15.98
C VAL A 681 -22.90 -5.51 14.57
N ARG A 682 -21.96 -4.78 13.96
CA ARG A 682 -22.10 -4.24 12.59
C ARG A 682 -21.93 -5.31 11.51
N VAL A 683 -21.01 -6.26 11.71
CA VAL A 683 -20.79 -7.40 10.81
C VAL A 683 -22.06 -8.24 10.67
N HIS A 684 -22.75 -8.48 11.79
CA HIS A 684 -23.99 -9.25 11.85
C HIS A 684 -25.25 -8.47 11.48
N ASP A 685 -25.14 -7.19 11.12
CA ASP A 685 -26.31 -6.42 10.68
C ASP A 685 -26.95 -7.10 9.45
N GLY A 686 -28.25 -7.34 9.53
CA GLY A 686 -29.01 -8.10 8.53
C GLY A 686 -28.88 -9.64 8.59
N LEU A 687 -28.16 -10.21 9.57
CA LEU A 687 -28.04 -11.67 9.74
C LEU A 687 -28.94 -12.20 10.87
N ALA A 688 -29.38 -13.46 10.73
CA ALA A 688 -30.12 -14.17 11.78
C ALA A 688 -29.14 -14.88 12.74
N PRO A 689 -29.34 -14.81 14.07
CA PRO A 689 -28.49 -15.51 15.03
C PRO A 689 -28.46 -17.02 14.80
N LYS A 690 -27.24 -17.58 14.75
CA LYS A 690 -27.00 -19.04 14.68
C LYS A 690 -26.35 -19.53 15.97
N PRO A 691 -26.70 -20.73 16.46
CA PRO A 691 -26.06 -21.31 17.62
C PRO A 691 -24.60 -21.67 17.30
N LEU A 692 -23.73 -21.57 18.31
CA LEU A 692 -22.35 -22.02 18.19
C LEU A 692 -22.29 -23.55 18.01
N PRO A 693 -21.33 -24.08 17.22
CA PRO A 693 -21.07 -25.51 17.14
C PRO A 693 -20.35 -25.97 18.41
N MET A 694 -21.07 -26.03 19.53
CA MET A 694 -20.52 -26.34 20.84
C MET A 694 -21.19 -27.56 21.45
N LEU A 695 -20.42 -28.30 22.27
CA LEU A 695 -20.88 -29.49 22.97
C LEU A 695 -20.68 -29.26 24.46
N GLU A 696 -21.80 -29.18 25.19
CA GLU A 696 -21.74 -29.19 26.65
C GLU A 696 -21.29 -30.57 27.13
N PRO A 697 -20.21 -30.66 27.94
CA PRO A 697 -19.74 -31.95 28.44
C PRO A 697 -20.78 -32.62 29.33
N ALA A 698 -20.84 -33.94 29.29
CA ALA A 698 -21.65 -34.69 30.23
C ALA A 698 -21.18 -34.40 31.68
N PRO A 699 -22.10 -34.16 32.63
CA PRO A 699 -21.74 -34.03 34.03
C PRO A 699 -21.00 -35.28 34.50
N ILE A 700 -19.97 -35.10 35.33
CA ILE A 700 -19.32 -36.23 36.01
C ILE A 700 -20.39 -36.90 36.87
N ALA A 701 -20.81 -38.11 36.51
CA ALA A 701 -21.77 -38.86 37.31
C ALA A 701 -21.17 -39.04 38.71
N PRO A 702 -21.91 -38.76 39.80
CA PRO A 702 -21.41 -39.05 41.13
C PRO A 702 -21.04 -40.54 41.19
N PRO A 703 -19.93 -40.91 41.85
CA PRO A 703 -19.61 -42.31 42.04
C PRO A 703 -20.84 -43.00 42.62
N PRO A 704 -21.21 -44.21 42.15
CA PRO A 704 -22.37 -44.91 42.67
C PRO A 704 -22.24 -44.92 44.18
N GLN A 705 -23.22 -44.31 44.87
CA GLN A 705 -23.22 -44.30 46.32
C GLN A 705 -23.01 -45.76 46.74
N PRO A 706 -22.05 -46.06 47.63
CA PRO A 706 -21.93 -47.42 48.15
C PRO A 706 -23.32 -47.78 48.60
N ALA A 707 -23.91 -48.81 47.98
CA ALA A 707 -25.25 -49.26 48.29
C ALA A 707 -25.33 -49.27 49.81
N ARG A 708 -26.24 -48.46 50.38
CA ARG A 708 -26.51 -48.52 51.82
C ARG A 708 -26.61 -50.00 52.08
N ARG A 709 -25.65 -50.56 52.83
CA ARG A 709 -25.83 -51.89 53.39
C ARG A 709 -27.12 -51.73 54.15
N GLU A 710 -28.22 -52.27 53.61
CA GLU A 710 -29.39 -52.51 54.40
C GLU A 710 -28.85 -53.16 55.67
N PRO A 711 -29.26 -52.70 56.88
CA PRO A 711 -28.92 -53.43 58.07
C PRO A 711 -29.31 -54.86 57.77
N ARG A 712 -28.32 -55.77 57.77
CA ARG A 712 -28.54 -57.22 57.61
C ARG A 712 -29.81 -57.49 58.39
N ARG A 713 -30.92 -57.78 57.70
CA ARG A 713 -32.05 -58.42 58.36
C ARG A 713 -31.39 -59.60 59.03
N GLN A 714 -31.39 -59.60 60.37
CA GLN A 714 -31.03 -60.79 61.11
C GLN A 714 -31.85 -61.89 60.46
N GLY A 715 -31.16 -62.82 59.79
CA GLY A 715 -31.82 -64.04 59.35
C GLY A 715 -32.58 -64.62 60.55
N PRO A 716 -33.71 -65.30 60.33
CA PRO A 716 -34.46 -65.91 61.41
C PRO A 716 -33.46 -66.64 62.31
N LYS A 717 -33.47 -66.29 63.61
CA LYS A 717 -32.59 -66.88 64.61
C LYS A 717 -33.00 -68.35 64.74
N LEU A 718 -32.46 -69.20 63.87
CA LEU A 718 -32.68 -70.64 63.85
C LEU A 718 -32.35 -71.27 65.21
N GLY A 719 -31.43 -70.65 65.98
CA GLY A 719 -31.10 -71.07 67.35
C GLY A 719 -32.14 -70.70 68.43
N GLN A 720 -33.02 -69.71 68.22
CA GLN A 720 -34.08 -69.37 69.19
C GLN A 720 -35.38 -70.15 68.94
N GLU A 721 -35.65 -70.58 67.70
CA GLU A 721 -36.78 -71.46 67.40
C GLU A 721 -36.49 -72.92 67.74
N LEU A 722 -35.26 -73.42 67.52
CA LEU A 722 -34.86 -74.75 68.00
C LEU A 722 -34.83 -74.84 69.53
N GLY A 723 -34.40 -73.78 70.23
CA GLY A 723 -34.45 -73.73 71.69
C GLY A 723 -35.87 -73.81 72.25
N ARG A 724 -36.82 -73.10 71.62
CA ARG A 724 -38.24 -73.14 72.01
C ARG A 724 -38.94 -74.44 71.62
N ALA A 725 -38.55 -75.06 70.51
CA ALA A 725 -39.10 -76.36 70.11
C ALA A 725 -38.61 -77.49 71.03
N VAL A 726 -37.34 -77.45 71.45
CA VAL A 726 -36.78 -78.41 72.42
C VAL A 726 -37.34 -78.20 73.83
N ASP A 727 -37.51 -76.95 74.29
CA ASP A 727 -38.14 -76.66 75.58
C ASP A 727 -39.64 -77.06 75.62
N ASN A 728 -40.36 -76.90 74.51
CA ASN A 728 -41.76 -77.33 74.43
C ASN A 728 -41.91 -78.86 74.35
N ILE A 729 -40.98 -79.56 73.67
CA ILE A 729 -40.95 -81.03 73.67
C ILE A 729 -40.53 -81.59 75.04
N LEU A 730 -39.59 -80.94 75.74
CA LEU A 730 -39.20 -81.34 77.08
C LEU A 730 -40.31 -81.09 78.12
N ARG A 731 -41.11 -80.03 77.97
CA ARG A 731 -42.29 -79.78 78.82
C ARG A 731 -43.46 -80.75 78.55
N ASP A 732 -43.61 -81.24 77.31
CA ASP A 732 -44.62 -82.24 76.97
C ASP A 732 -44.20 -83.68 77.38
N ILE A 733 -42.90 -83.95 77.55
CA ILE A 733 -42.38 -85.26 77.98
C ILE A 733 -42.16 -85.34 79.50
N LEU A 734 -41.84 -84.23 80.16
CA LEU A 734 -41.57 -84.14 81.60
C LEU A 734 -42.51 -83.09 82.20
N GLY A 735 -43.71 -83.51 82.58
CA GLY A 735 -44.73 -82.61 83.12
C GLY A 735 -44.30 -81.83 84.36
N ASN A 736 -44.69 -80.55 84.36
CA ASN A 736 -44.53 -79.45 85.34
C ASN A 736 -43.19 -78.72 85.38
#